data_AF-A0A517ML76-F1
#
_entry.id   AF-A0A517ML76-F1
#
_cell.length_a   1.000
_cell.length_b   1.000
_cell.length_c   1.000
_cell.angle_alpha   90.00
_cell.angle_beta   90.00
_cell.angle_gamma   90.00
#
_symmetry.space_group_name_H-M   'P 1'
#
loop_
_entity.id
_entity.type
_entity.pdbx_description
1 polymer ?
#
loop_
_entity_poly.entity_id
_entity_poly.type
_entity_poly.pdbx_seq_one_letter_code
_entity_poly.pdbx_strand_id
1 'polypeptide(L)'
;MEILSIECTTCGSRLKVRDPSLIGQIISCPKCGGMVEVAAPPTGDLHPGPPEPGPPEPGPSETDETSSDSNQRISVGPDGTVDSQALTQESLTAGSFTDGAEQGSDAESPSGRLPGPDEFAAGPVFDDEGLPPQTQADENPAEPSRLDAAAFAQSAASRKTRQVAMISALSFVGLVVSVIAFTMFVHWWQAEENGPAVAGNSPATDPSAPDASDAPTPSLAPDAAAANAPEPDGSAPDAGDPRNQDPTAPAAPDLSPLPPETMPAEEPDPITPPAASPAATAPVEPIPGEMPATDTPAGDQALLDSMIGNPVLGANDAPAATANNGEELPEELKRWTNIFSVDQDRAANQTNLPAPPTLEQVELDMPAIAAASNLEAVEQIEVESWLERRLAADPQPAPLVRWVQLLSQLSSVPIGIDMVSLDAAGIDPLQPVTPPSGWTTASAILDNLTAQLGCEAERKEHVVVIRAPDAAIQAALAPALLVDDLIDPPNDAASANNAFLESAVRRLADAPTARLVLDEKPRIEIEGASSPQLWMATLTLESVRLARKLPPRLPPARSTRWLVSPAAPEWPPIEGQKSIAPLDQPRSAIDLLVEISQANGALPLINWSDALPRGLAPSSGAMPWLAETDGKQAVHNLLDPYQLKAWNVGNGLWWIGSETTYDVSEVFAYAPLDPSKSRAILERMAASLDVPSADALHVAVDPTSKHLISRTPRFIARQIPKLITP
;
A
#
# COMPACT_ATOMS: atom_id res chain seq x y z
N MET A 1 15.79 -57.55 -29.86
CA MET A 1 15.35 -56.91 -28.60
C MET A 1 14.21 -55.99 -28.96
N GLU A 2 13.04 -56.23 -28.39
CA GLU A 2 11.89 -55.34 -28.60
C GLU A 2 12.07 -54.10 -27.73
N ILE A 3 11.78 -52.92 -28.29
CA ILE A 3 11.93 -51.65 -27.57
C ILE A 3 10.60 -51.35 -26.90
N LEU A 4 10.57 -51.44 -25.57
CA LEU A 4 9.42 -51.06 -24.78
C LEU A 4 9.28 -49.53 -24.76
N SER A 5 8.05 -49.05 -24.95
CA SER A 5 7.71 -47.63 -24.87
C SER A 5 6.75 -47.43 -23.71
N ILE A 6 7.15 -46.62 -22.74
CA ILE A 6 6.31 -46.22 -21.59
C ILE A 6 6.10 -44.72 -21.63
N GLU A 7 5.05 -44.20 -21.00
CA GLU A 7 4.76 -42.77 -20.96
C GLU A 7 4.92 -42.24 -19.52
N CYS A 8 5.67 -41.15 -19.35
CA CYS A 8 5.86 -40.55 -18.03
C CYS A 8 4.56 -39.86 -17.60
N THR A 9 3.93 -40.39 -16.55
CA THR A 9 2.67 -39.86 -15.99
C THR A 9 2.77 -38.40 -15.55
N THR A 10 3.97 -37.92 -15.19
CA THR A 10 4.20 -36.53 -14.77
C THR A 10 4.26 -35.53 -15.94
N CYS A 11 4.78 -35.91 -17.11
CA CYS A 11 5.06 -34.95 -18.20
C CYS A 11 4.69 -35.41 -19.62
N GLY A 12 3.99 -36.54 -19.76
CA GLY A 12 3.55 -37.10 -21.04
C GLY A 12 4.68 -37.56 -21.97
N SER A 13 5.94 -37.58 -21.52
CA SER A 13 7.06 -37.95 -22.39
C SER A 13 7.11 -39.46 -22.60
N ARG A 14 7.07 -39.91 -23.86
CA ARG A 14 7.31 -41.31 -24.23
C ARG A 14 8.79 -41.68 -24.10
N LEU A 15 9.09 -42.55 -23.15
CA LEU A 15 10.42 -43.08 -22.87
C LEU A 15 10.60 -44.44 -23.57
N LYS A 16 11.73 -44.63 -24.25
CA LYS A 16 12.09 -45.89 -24.92
C LYS A 16 13.06 -46.68 -24.06
N VAL A 17 12.57 -47.73 -23.41
CA VAL A 17 13.36 -48.65 -22.58
C VAL A 17 14.05 -49.67 -23.49
N ARG A 18 15.38 -49.68 -23.48
CA ARG A 18 16.21 -50.60 -24.27
C ARG A 18 16.76 -51.78 -23.46
N ASP A 19 16.79 -51.66 -22.14
CA ASP A 19 17.32 -52.68 -21.24
C ASP A 19 16.16 -53.39 -20.52
N PRO A 20 15.94 -54.70 -20.74
CA PRO A 20 14.85 -55.44 -20.10
C PRO A 20 15.05 -55.63 -18.59
N SER A 21 16.25 -55.40 -18.04
CA SER A 21 16.48 -55.47 -16.58
C SER A 21 15.79 -54.35 -15.79
N LEU A 22 15.39 -53.27 -16.48
CA LEU A 22 14.66 -52.15 -15.89
C LEU A 22 13.15 -52.44 -15.70
N ILE A 23 12.62 -53.52 -16.27
CA ILE A 23 11.21 -53.91 -16.11
C ILE A 23 10.97 -54.27 -14.64
N GLY A 24 9.95 -53.65 -14.03
CA GLY A 24 9.66 -53.73 -12.59
C GLY A 24 10.49 -52.78 -11.71
N GLN A 25 11.27 -51.87 -12.29
CA GLN A 25 11.97 -50.82 -11.54
C GLN A 25 11.29 -49.46 -11.71
N ILE A 26 11.40 -48.61 -10.68
CA ILE A 26 11.03 -47.20 -10.72
C ILE A 26 12.27 -46.39 -11.10
N ILE A 27 12.20 -45.67 -12.22
CA ILE A 27 13.31 -44.86 -12.73
C ILE A 27 12.90 -43.39 -12.87
N SER A 28 13.84 -42.48 -12.63
CA SER A 28 13.60 -41.03 -12.84
C SER A 28 13.52 -40.73 -14.34
N CYS A 29 12.46 -40.05 -14.75
CA CYS A 29 12.27 -39.58 -16.12
C CYS A 29 13.38 -38.58 -16.49
N PRO A 30 14.17 -38.80 -17.56
CA PRO A 30 15.26 -37.91 -17.94
C PRO A 30 14.79 -36.53 -18.42
N LYS A 31 13.48 -36.31 -18.63
CA LYS A 31 12.91 -35.02 -19.06
C LYS A 31 12.44 -34.14 -17.90
N CYS A 32 11.93 -34.71 -16.81
CA CYS A 32 11.33 -33.96 -15.69
C CYS A 32 11.73 -34.44 -14.28
N GLY A 33 12.58 -35.46 -14.16
CA GLY A 33 12.97 -36.06 -12.88
C GLY A 33 11.91 -36.95 -12.22
N GLY A 34 10.64 -36.81 -12.60
CA GLY A 34 9.50 -37.58 -12.04
C GLY A 34 9.70 -39.09 -12.12
N MET A 35 9.29 -39.81 -11.07
CA MET A 35 9.43 -41.26 -10.95
C MET A 35 8.43 -42.00 -11.85
N VAL A 36 8.92 -42.94 -12.67
CA VAL A 36 8.11 -43.74 -13.59
C VAL A 36 8.44 -45.23 -13.40
N GLU A 37 7.41 -46.04 -13.18
CA GLU A 37 7.53 -47.50 -13.13
C GLU A 37 7.56 -48.10 -14.54
N VAL A 38 8.51 -49.00 -14.81
CA VAL A 38 8.59 -49.72 -16.08
C VAL A 38 7.77 -51.02 -16.00
N ALA A 39 6.46 -50.93 -16.22
CA ALA A 39 5.60 -52.13 -16.24
C ALA A 39 5.99 -53.09 -17.39
N ALA A 40 5.85 -54.40 -17.14
CA ALA A 40 5.95 -55.41 -18.19
C ALA A 40 4.78 -55.28 -19.18
N PRO A 41 4.99 -55.52 -20.49
CA PRO A 41 3.88 -55.52 -21.44
C PRO A 41 2.91 -56.66 -21.08
N PRO A 42 1.58 -56.43 -21.09
CA PRO A 42 0.63 -57.48 -20.82
C PRO A 42 0.75 -58.56 -21.89
N THR A 43 1.18 -59.76 -21.49
CA THR A 43 1.20 -60.95 -22.35
C THR A 43 -0.23 -61.25 -22.77
N GLY A 44 -0.52 -61.06 -24.06
CA GLY A 44 -1.89 -61.11 -24.57
C GLY A 44 -2.52 -62.50 -24.49
N ASP A 45 -3.63 -62.59 -23.75
CA ASP A 45 -4.57 -63.70 -23.86
C ASP A 45 -5.36 -63.65 -25.17
N LEU A 46 -5.82 -64.83 -25.61
CA LEU A 46 -6.31 -65.09 -26.96
C LEU A 46 -7.68 -64.44 -27.26
N HIS A 47 -7.77 -63.80 -28.44
CA HIS A 47 -9.03 -63.33 -29.03
C HIS A 47 -9.98 -64.50 -29.40
N PRO A 48 -11.27 -64.46 -29.02
CA PRO A 48 -12.35 -65.10 -29.77
C PRO A 48 -12.87 -64.18 -30.89
N GLY A 49 -13.33 -64.78 -32.00
CA GLY A 49 -13.55 -64.09 -33.28
C GLY A 49 -14.90 -63.40 -33.51
N PRO A 50 -15.11 -62.81 -34.71
CA PRO A 50 -16.26 -61.97 -35.03
C PRO A 50 -17.50 -62.76 -35.51
N PRO A 51 -18.73 -62.29 -35.22
CA PRO A 51 -19.97 -62.90 -35.72
C PRO A 51 -20.45 -62.35 -37.07
N GLU A 52 -21.09 -63.21 -37.87
CA GLU A 52 -21.77 -62.90 -39.14
C GLU A 52 -23.19 -62.29 -38.96
N PRO A 53 -23.77 -61.65 -40.01
CA PRO A 53 -25.02 -60.88 -39.91
C PRO A 53 -26.31 -61.66 -40.24
N GLY A 54 -27.44 -61.21 -39.67
CA GLY A 54 -28.79 -61.74 -39.91
C GLY A 54 -29.92 -60.68 -39.76
N PRO A 55 -31.16 -60.96 -40.21
CA PRO A 55 -32.05 -59.94 -40.82
C PRO A 55 -33.04 -59.16 -39.89
N PRO A 56 -33.80 -58.17 -40.40
CA PRO A 56 -34.31 -57.01 -39.63
C PRO A 56 -35.82 -57.01 -39.26
N GLU A 57 -36.25 -55.86 -38.69
CA GLU A 57 -37.61 -55.36 -38.35
C GLU A 57 -38.19 -55.70 -36.95
N PRO A 58 -39.05 -54.83 -36.37
CA PRO A 58 -39.12 -53.36 -36.46
C PRO A 58 -39.20 -52.66 -35.07
N GLY A 59 -39.11 -51.32 -35.03
CA GLY A 59 -39.31 -50.50 -33.81
C GLY A 59 -40.80 -50.36 -33.38
N PRO A 60 -41.17 -49.46 -32.43
CA PRO A 60 -40.46 -48.22 -32.07
C PRO A 60 -40.42 -47.87 -30.55
N SER A 61 -40.03 -46.61 -30.28
CA SER A 61 -40.33 -45.77 -29.09
C SER A 61 -39.42 -45.78 -27.85
N GLU A 62 -38.50 -44.82 -27.86
CA GLU A 62 -38.35 -43.68 -26.92
C GLU A 62 -38.06 -43.89 -25.41
N THR A 63 -37.29 -42.91 -24.89
CA THR A 63 -36.93 -42.60 -23.50
C THR A 63 -35.88 -43.47 -22.78
N ASP A 64 -34.63 -43.04 -22.96
CA ASP A 64 -33.58 -42.97 -21.93
C ASP A 64 -34.10 -42.32 -20.61
N GLU A 65 -33.51 -42.51 -19.43
CA GLU A 65 -32.28 -43.23 -19.04
C GLU A 65 -32.45 -43.76 -17.60
N THR A 66 -31.78 -44.88 -17.23
CA THR A 66 -31.88 -45.44 -15.86
C THR A 66 -30.50 -45.88 -15.34
N SER A 67 -30.23 -45.43 -14.11
CA SER A 67 -29.35 -45.93 -13.04
C SER A 67 -28.35 -47.10 -13.27
N SER A 68 -27.16 -46.93 -12.65
CA SER A 68 -26.27 -47.98 -12.08
C SER A 68 -25.41 -48.80 -13.07
N ASP A 69 -24.27 -49.42 -12.70
CA ASP A 69 -23.75 -49.78 -11.37
C ASP A 69 -22.21 -50.03 -11.32
N SER A 70 -21.62 -49.87 -10.11
CA SER A 70 -20.33 -50.44 -9.64
C SER A 70 -19.02 -50.01 -10.35
N ASN A 71 -17.83 -50.00 -9.74
CA ASN A 71 -17.30 -50.59 -8.49
C ASN A 71 -16.04 -49.76 -8.11
N GLN A 72 -15.44 -49.70 -6.90
CA GLN A 72 -15.50 -50.51 -5.67
C GLN A 72 -15.41 -49.62 -4.40
N ARG A 73 -15.44 -50.23 -3.21
CA ARG A 73 -15.03 -49.63 -1.92
C ARG A 73 -14.34 -50.66 -1.01
N ILE A 74 -13.44 -50.18 -0.16
CA ILE A 74 -12.73 -50.95 0.88
C ILE A 74 -13.65 -51.19 2.08
N SER A 75 -13.57 -52.37 2.70
CA SER A 75 -14.33 -52.77 3.89
C SER A 75 -13.54 -52.59 5.20
N VAL A 76 -14.24 -52.17 6.25
CA VAL A 76 -13.78 -52.18 7.64
C VAL A 76 -14.67 -53.15 8.41
N GLY A 77 -14.09 -53.93 9.34
CA GLY A 77 -14.78 -55.01 10.04
C GLY A 77 -15.86 -54.55 11.04
N PRO A 78 -16.81 -55.42 11.41
CA PRO A 78 -17.80 -55.14 12.44
C PRO A 78 -17.19 -55.26 13.85
N ASP A 79 -17.89 -54.66 14.82
CA ASP A 79 -17.62 -54.68 16.27
C ASP A 79 -16.43 -53.81 16.73
N GLY A 80 -16.71 -52.51 16.88
CA GLY A 80 -15.82 -51.52 17.51
C GLY A 80 -16.47 -50.15 17.60
N THR A 81 -17.24 -49.88 18.65
CA THR A 81 -17.86 -48.57 18.91
C THR A 81 -16.79 -47.53 19.24
N VAL A 82 -16.54 -46.59 18.32
CA VAL A 82 -15.70 -45.41 18.56
C VAL A 82 -16.60 -44.28 19.07
N ASP A 83 -16.41 -43.91 20.33
CA ASP A 83 -17.17 -42.85 20.99
C ASP A 83 -16.37 -41.54 20.97
N SER A 84 -16.77 -40.60 20.12
CA SER A 84 -16.01 -39.38 19.80
C SER A 84 -16.11 -38.27 20.85
N GLN A 85 -16.62 -38.54 22.07
CA GLN A 85 -16.72 -37.54 23.15
C GLN A 85 -15.61 -37.61 24.20
N ALA A 86 -14.70 -38.59 24.13
CA ALA A 86 -13.64 -38.76 25.15
C ALA A 86 -12.40 -37.86 24.99
N LEU A 87 -12.28 -37.07 23.91
CA LEU A 87 -11.00 -36.46 23.49
C LEU A 87 -10.89 -34.93 23.68
N THR A 88 -11.87 -34.29 24.33
CA THR A 88 -11.89 -32.83 24.53
C THR A 88 -11.94 -32.38 25.99
N GLN A 89 -11.79 -33.27 26.97
CA GLN A 89 -11.94 -32.92 28.40
C GLN A 89 -10.70 -33.13 29.30
N GLU A 90 -9.60 -33.72 28.81
CA GLU A 90 -8.38 -33.99 29.61
C GLU A 90 -7.23 -32.97 29.42
N SER A 91 -7.41 -31.89 28.64
CA SER A 91 -6.36 -30.88 28.39
C SER A 91 -6.38 -29.67 29.34
N LEU A 92 -7.32 -29.62 30.30
CA LEU A 92 -7.56 -28.43 31.14
C LEU A 92 -7.71 -28.77 32.64
N THR A 93 -6.78 -29.54 33.22
CA THR A 93 -6.57 -29.55 34.69
C THR A 93 -5.22 -30.14 35.12
N ALA A 94 -4.61 -29.51 36.16
CA ALA A 94 -3.33 -29.85 36.82
C ALA A 94 -2.06 -29.68 35.96
N GLY A 95 -0.98 -29.04 36.41
CA GLY A 95 -0.65 -28.27 37.63
C GLY A 95 0.69 -27.54 37.36
N SER A 96 1.34 -26.78 38.25
CA SER A 96 1.14 -26.43 39.67
C SER A 96 1.96 -25.14 39.93
N PHE A 97 1.42 -24.17 40.68
CA PHE A 97 2.17 -23.01 41.18
C PHE A 97 1.90 -22.83 42.68
N THR A 98 2.93 -23.14 43.48
CA THR A 98 3.12 -22.96 44.94
C THR A 98 4.63 -23.09 45.16
N ASP A 99 5.35 -22.31 45.97
CA ASP A 99 5.01 -21.23 46.90
C ASP A 99 6.16 -20.20 46.99
N GLY A 100 5.91 -19.02 47.54
CA GLY A 100 6.94 -18.01 47.82
C GLY A 100 6.40 -16.78 48.55
N ALA A 101 6.03 -16.93 49.82
CA ALA A 101 5.31 -15.91 50.58
C ALA A 101 6.19 -14.83 51.26
N GLU A 102 5.62 -13.62 51.27
CA GLU A 102 5.77 -12.47 52.17
C GLU A 102 6.81 -12.50 53.31
N GLN A 103 7.66 -11.46 53.34
CA GLN A 103 7.87 -10.63 54.54
C GLN A 103 8.40 -9.25 54.13
N GLY A 104 7.89 -8.17 54.74
CA GLY A 104 8.25 -6.79 54.37
C GLY A 104 8.71 -5.96 55.56
N SER A 105 9.14 -4.72 55.30
CA SER A 105 9.18 -3.60 56.26
C SER A 105 9.71 -2.32 55.62
N ASP A 106 8.96 -1.23 55.80
CA ASP A 106 9.40 0.14 56.12
C ASP A 106 10.34 0.99 55.22
N ALA A 107 10.20 2.31 55.46
CA ALA A 107 11.11 3.43 55.15
C ALA A 107 10.96 4.20 53.82
N GLU A 108 10.31 5.37 53.95
CA GLU A 108 10.78 6.72 53.54
C GLU A 108 11.27 7.04 52.11
N SER A 109 10.69 8.14 51.58
CA SER A 109 11.19 9.00 50.49
C SER A 109 12.51 9.72 50.89
N PRO A 110 13.21 10.53 50.04
CA PRO A 110 12.78 11.12 48.76
C PRO A 110 13.86 11.31 47.65
N SER A 111 13.41 11.91 46.54
CA SER A 111 14.09 12.82 45.59
C SER A 111 15.63 13.02 45.61
N GLY A 112 16.26 12.83 44.45
CA GLY A 112 17.58 13.40 44.08
C GLY A 112 17.97 13.02 42.64
N ARG A 113 17.75 13.87 41.63
CA ARG A 113 18.63 14.99 41.19
C ARG A 113 20.00 14.52 40.70
N LEU A 114 20.10 14.22 39.40
CA LEU A 114 21.35 14.07 38.67
C LEU A 114 22.09 15.42 38.56
N PRO A 115 23.42 15.39 38.70
CA PRO A 115 24.30 16.18 37.86
C PRO A 115 25.38 15.31 37.19
N GLY A 116 25.82 15.71 36.00
CA GLY A 116 27.15 15.33 35.50
C GLY A 116 28.27 15.96 36.36
N PRO A 117 29.55 15.69 36.06
CA PRO A 117 30.08 16.09 34.76
C PRO A 117 31.07 15.09 34.14
N ASP A 118 31.66 15.52 33.03
CA ASP A 118 32.84 14.98 32.36
C ASP A 118 34.03 14.69 33.31
N GLU A 119 34.96 13.83 32.86
CA GLU A 119 36.29 14.21 32.35
C GLU A 119 37.33 13.07 32.55
N PHE A 120 38.28 12.94 31.60
CA PHE A 120 39.42 12.00 31.54
C PHE A 120 39.09 10.49 31.38
N ALA A 121 39.45 9.76 30.32
CA ALA A 121 40.64 9.77 29.44
C ALA A 121 41.95 9.28 30.10
N ALA A 122 42.16 7.96 30.13
CA ALA A 122 43.46 7.28 29.95
C ALA A 122 43.33 5.74 30.10
N GLY A 123 43.92 4.95 29.20
CA GLY A 123 44.45 3.62 29.56
C GLY A 123 45.91 3.75 30.09
N PRO A 124 46.75 2.68 30.16
CA PRO A 124 46.50 1.32 29.64
C PRO A 124 47.14 0.15 30.48
N VAL A 125 47.07 -1.09 29.94
CA VAL A 125 47.92 -2.30 30.20
C VAL A 125 47.70 -3.09 31.52
N PHE A 126 48.03 -4.40 31.42
CA PHE A 126 48.24 -5.45 32.45
C PHE A 126 46.98 -6.18 32.98
N ASP A 127 47.01 -7.51 33.22
CA ASP A 127 47.76 -8.61 32.58
C ASP A 127 47.09 -9.97 32.91
N ASP A 128 47.62 -11.04 32.33
CA ASP A 128 47.17 -12.46 32.44
C ASP A 128 47.39 -13.12 33.83
N GLU A 129 46.35 -13.76 34.40
CA GLU A 129 46.34 -14.81 35.46
C GLU A 129 44.85 -15.12 35.82
N GLY A 130 44.34 -16.34 36.05
CA GLY A 130 44.85 -17.70 35.93
C GLY A 130 44.00 -18.70 36.76
N LEU A 131 43.60 -19.86 36.17
CA LEU A 131 43.00 -21.07 36.81
C LEU A 131 41.55 -20.99 37.36
N PRO A 132 40.85 -22.14 37.62
CA PRO A 132 40.98 -23.51 37.07
C PRO A 132 39.64 -24.09 36.51
N PRO A 133 39.65 -25.26 35.84
CA PRO A 133 38.42 -25.91 35.33
C PRO A 133 37.69 -26.72 36.42
N GLN A 134 36.36 -26.79 36.34
CA GLN A 134 35.57 -27.81 37.07
C GLN A 134 35.05 -28.90 36.14
N THR A 135 35.15 -30.13 36.62
CA THR A 135 34.78 -31.37 35.92
C THR A 135 33.98 -32.25 36.88
N GLN A 136 32.68 -32.43 36.62
CA GLN A 136 31.80 -33.52 37.10
C GLN A 136 30.44 -33.30 36.40
N ALA A 137 29.80 -34.23 35.68
CA ALA A 137 29.65 -35.69 35.80
C ALA A 137 28.58 -36.13 36.81
N ASP A 138 27.35 -36.27 36.31
CA ASP A 138 26.24 -37.17 36.70
C ASP A 138 25.31 -37.18 35.46
N GLU A 139 25.21 -38.23 34.64
CA GLU A 139 24.56 -39.54 34.85
C GLU A 139 23.04 -39.48 35.14
N ASN A 140 22.23 -39.44 34.07
CA ASN A 140 20.89 -40.05 34.06
C ASN A 140 20.50 -40.46 32.61
N PRO A 141 20.01 -41.70 32.34
CA PRO A 141 19.82 -42.21 30.99
C PRO A 141 18.36 -42.22 30.47
N ALA A 142 18.23 -42.29 29.14
CA ALA A 142 17.00 -42.36 28.31
C ALA A 142 16.16 -41.07 28.22
N GLU A 143 15.57 -40.68 27.07
CA GLU A 143 15.25 -41.46 25.85
C GLU A 143 15.82 -40.85 24.55
N PRO A 144 16.17 -41.66 23.52
CA PRO A 144 16.61 -41.16 22.22
C PRO A 144 15.43 -40.79 21.29
N SER A 145 15.37 -39.53 20.90
CA SER A 145 14.37 -39.03 19.93
C SER A 145 14.57 -39.64 18.54
N ARG A 146 13.47 -40.02 17.87
CA ARG A 146 13.48 -40.85 16.64
C ARG A 146 14.01 -40.19 15.36
N LEU A 147 14.45 -38.94 15.41
CA LEU A 147 14.88 -38.17 14.22
C LEU A 147 16.37 -38.31 13.85
N ASP A 148 17.24 -38.75 14.77
CA ASP A 148 18.70 -38.87 14.50
C ASP A 148 19.14 -40.19 13.84
N ALA A 149 18.25 -41.18 13.74
CA ALA A 149 18.61 -42.51 13.22
C ALA A 149 19.02 -42.52 11.72
N ALA A 150 18.63 -41.50 10.96
CA ALA A 150 19.01 -41.37 9.55
C ALA A 150 20.42 -40.76 9.34
N ALA A 151 20.99 -40.08 10.34
CA ALA A 151 22.25 -39.34 10.20
C ALA A 151 23.51 -40.23 10.32
N PHE A 152 23.41 -41.39 10.97
CA PHE A 152 24.56 -42.24 11.32
C PHE A 152 24.92 -43.34 10.31
N ALA A 153 24.22 -43.44 9.18
CA ALA A 153 24.46 -44.47 8.16
C ALA A 153 25.48 -44.09 7.05
N GLN A 154 26.26 -43.01 7.21
CA GLN A 154 27.34 -42.66 6.26
C GLN A 154 28.72 -42.94 6.87
N SER A 155 29.38 -43.99 6.36
CA SER A 155 30.68 -44.46 6.85
C SER A 155 31.75 -43.36 6.82
N ALA A 156 32.63 -43.32 7.83
CA ALA A 156 33.68 -42.31 7.94
C ALA A 156 34.65 -42.30 6.73
N ALA A 157 34.75 -43.41 6.00
CA ALA A 157 35.50 -43.52 4.75
C ALA A 157 34.94 -42.65 3.62
N SER A 158 33.62 -42.45 3.53
CA SER A 158 32.99 -41.66 2.46
C SER A 158 33.16 -40.15 2.68
N ARG A 159 33.18 -39.69 3.94
CA ARG A 159 33.48 -38.29 4.28
C ARG A 159 34.89 -37.92 3.81
N LYS A 160 35.89 -38.77 4.08
CA LYS A 160 37.29 -38.51 3.72
C LYS A 160 37.53 -38.46 2.21
N THR A 161 36.88 -39.32 1.42
CA THR A 161 36.95 -39.27 -0.06
C THR A 161 36.18 -38.08 -0.64
N ARG A 162 35.00 -37.72 -0.12
CA ARG A 162 34.28 -36.51 -0.55
C ARG A 162 35.06 -35.23 -0.28
N GLN A 163 35.72 -35.13 0.87
CA GLN A 163 36.51 -33.95 1.24
C GLN A 163 37.73 -33.77 0.33
N VAL A 164 38.45 -34.86 0.00
CA VAL A 164 39.56 -34.82 -0.98
C VAL A 164 39.05 -34.50 -2.38
N ALA A 165 37.92 -35.07 -2.81
CA ALA A 165 37.31 -34.78 -4.11
C ALA A 165 36.91 -33.29 -4.23
N MET A 166 36.28 -32.73 -3.20
CA MET A 166 35.85 -31.33 -3.18
C MET A 166 37.03 -30.35 -3.24
N ILE A 167 38.11 -30.62 -2.49
CA ILE A 167 39.35 -29.83 -2.58
C ILE A 167 39.93 -29.91 -3.99
N SER A 168 40.01 -31.10 -4.59
CA SER A 168 40.54 -31.26 -5.95
C SER A 168 39.70 -30.55 -7.02
N ALA A 169 38.38 -30.53 -6.87
CA ALA A 169 37.47 -29.84 -7.77
C ALA A 169 37.62 -28.30 -7.65
N LEU A 170 37.71 -27.77 -6.43
CA LEU A 170 37.96 -26.35 -6.19
C LEU A 170 39.32 -25.90 -6.76
N SER A 171 40.38 -26.68 -6.57
CA SER A 171 41.69 -26.39 -7.19
C SER A 171 41.65 -26.41 -8.71
N PHE A 172 40.88 -27.33 -9.32
CA PHE A 172 40.74 -27.39 -10.78
C PHE A 172 39.98 -26.18 -11.34
N VAL A 173 38.87 -25.78 -10.70
CA VAL A 173 38.11 -24.58 -11.09
C VAL A 173 38.97 -23.32 -10.96
N GLY A 174 39.73 -23.15 -9.86
CA GLY A 174 40.63 -22.02 -9.68
C GLY A 174 41.73 -21.94 -10.75
N LEU A 175 42.27 -23.09 -11.19
CA LEU A 175 43.25 -23.16 -12.27
C LEU A 175 42.63 -22.76 -13.61
N VAL A 176 41.43 -23.26 -13.94
CA VAL A 176 40.70 -22.88 -15.17
C VAL A 176 40.41 -21.38 -15.21
N VAL A 177 39.93 -20.79 -14.11
CA VAL A 177 39.67 -19.34 -14.02
C VAL A 177 40.95 -18.53 -14.19
N SER A 178 42.06 -18.96 -13.57
CA SER A 178 43.36 -18.28 -13.73
C SER A 178 43.89 -18.34 -15.16
N VAL A 179 43.71 -19.47 -15.87
CA VAL A 179 44.08 -19.59 -17.29
C VAL A 179 43.24 -18.66 -18.16
N ILE A 180 41.91 -18.61 -17.95
CA ILE A 180 41.03 -17.72 -18.71
C ILE A 180 41.42 -16.25 -18.49
N ALA A 181 41.59 -15.83 -17.24
CA ALA A 181 42.02 -14.48 -16.90
C ALA A 181 43.38 -14.11 -17.53
N PHE A 182 44.36 -15.02 -17.50
CA PHE A 182 45.65 -14.81 -18.15
C PHE A 182 45.51 -14.70 -19.69
N THR A 183 44.67 -15.51 -20.33
CA THR A 183 44.43 -15.39 -21.78
C THR A 183 43.76 -14.07 -22.17
N MET A 184 42.80 -13.56 -21.39
CA MET A 184 42.23 -12.23 -21.60
C MET A 184 43.26 -11.12 -21.42
N PHE A 185 44.10 -11.23 -20.39
CA PHE A 185 45.16 -10.25 -20.13
C PHE A 185 46.19 -10.16 -21.27
N VAL A 186 46.66 -11.30 -21.80
CA VAL A 186 47.56 -11.34 -22.96
C VAL A 186 46.89 -10.74 -24.20
N HIS A 187 45.61 -11.04 -24.44
CA HIS A 187 44.88 -10.52 -25.59
C HIS A 187 44.60 -9.01 -25.48
N TRP A 188 44.44 -8.48 -24.27
CA TRP A 188 44.32 -7.04 -24.01
C TRP A 188 45.66 -6.32 -24.23
N TRP A 189 46.76 -6.85 -23.67
CA TRP A 189 48.11 -6.28 -23.85
C TRP A 189 48.51 -6.22 -25.34
N GLN A 190 48.22 -7.28 -26.11
CA GLN A 190 48.50 -7.30 -27.56
C GLN A 190 47.64 -6.33 -28.38
N ALA A 191 46.52 -5.84 -27.83
CA ALA A 191 45.70 -4.82 -28.49
C ALA A 191 46.31 -3.41 -28.37
N GLU A 192 47.01 -3.10 -27.26
CA GLU A 192 47.66 -1.80 -27.07
C GLU A 192 48.90 -1.61 -27.97
N GLU A 193 49.68 -2.66 -28.24
CA GLU A 193 50.84 -2.59 -29.14
C GLU A 193 50.49 -2.35 -30.62
N ASN A 194 49.21 -2.51 -31.01
CA ASN A 194 48.74 -2.36 -32.39
C ASN A 194 47.91 -1.08 -32.63
N GLY A 195 47.94 -0.12 -31.71
CA GLY A 195 47.32 1.20 -31.89
C GLY A 195 47.93 1.97 -33.08
N PRO A 196 47.12 2.57 -33.98
CA PRO A 196 47.66 3.29 -35.14
C PRO A 196 48.45 4.53 -34.70
N ALA A 197 49.68 4.66 -35.20
CA ALA A 197 50.58 5.76 -34.87
C ALA A 197 49.97 7.13 -35.27
N VAL A 198 49.61 7.93 -34.27
CA VAL A 198 49.14 9.30 -34.47
C VAL A 198 50.30 10.17 -34.97
N ALA A 199 50.11 10.82 -36.12
CA ALA A 199 51.11 11.71 -36.71
C ALA A 199 51.37 12.92 -35.79
N GLY A 200 52.61 13.08 -35.35
CA GLY A 200 53.01 14.18 -34.45
C GLY A 200 53.19 15.50 -35.20
N ASN A 201 52.52 16.54 -34.71
CA ASN A 201 52.81 17.93 -35.08
C ASN A 201 53.91 18.50 -34.18
N SER A 202 55.07 18.84 -34.76
CA SER A 202 56.16 19.52 -34.06
C SER A 202 55.91 21.03 -33.92
N PRO A 203 56.24 21.66 -32.77
CA PRO A 203 56.28 23.11 -32.62
C PRO A 203 57.71 23.68 -32.63
N ALA A 204 57.93 24.73 -33.42
CA ALA A 204 59.04 25.70 -33.34
C ALA A 204 58.79 26.86 -34.33
N THR A 205 59.17 28.13 -34.17
CA THR A 205 59.62 28.94 -33.02
C THR A 205 59.62 30.42 -33.46
N ASP A 206 58.83 31.27 -32.80
CA ASP A 206 59.11 32.71 -32.54
C ASP A 206 59.16 33.70 -33.76
N PRO A 207 59.39 35.04 -33.59
CA PRO A 207 58.24 35.98 -33.52
C PRO A 207 58.36 37.25 -34.39
N SER A 208 57.26 38.01 -34.53
CA SER A 208 57.24 39.49 -34.53
C SER A 208 55.80 40.04 -34.50
N ALA A 209 55.59 41.08 -33.68
CA ALA A 209 54.39 41.93 -33.63
C ALA A 209 54.65 43.22 -34.48
N PRO A 210 53.75 44.25 -34.53
CA PRO A 210 52.44 44.38 -33.89
C PRO A 210 51.32 44.99 -34.78
N ASP A 211 50.18 45.21 -34.12
CA ASP A 211 49.27 46.37 -34.22
C ASP A 211 48.06 46.44 -35.18
N ALA A 212 47.01 46.99 -34.56
CA ALA A 212 46.02 47.94 -35.06
C ALA A 212 44.87 47.49 -35.99
N SER A 213 43.70 47.36 -35.33
CA SER A 213 42.49 48.18 -35.58
C SER A 213 41.57 47.95 -36.80
N ASP A 214 40.29 47.91 -36.43
CA ASP A 214 39.11 48.47 -37.12
C ASP A 214 38.49 47.77 -38.34
N ALA A 215 37.15 47.75 -38.26
CA ALA A 215 36.19 47.44 -39.32
C ALA A 215 35.96 48.71 -40.20
N PRO A 216 34.94 48.84 -41.10
CA PRO A 216 33.87 47.90 -41.47
C PRO A 216 33.50 47.87 -42.99
N THR A 217 32.35 47.26 -43.31
CA THR A 217 31.44 47.58 -44.44
C THR A 217 31.78 47.10 -45.87
N PRO A 218 30.77 46.97 -46.79
CA PRO A 218 30.77 45.95 -47.86
C PRO A 218 30.69 46.51 -49.30
N SER A 219 30.76 45.63 -50.33
CA SER A 219 30.36 45.99 -51.72
C SER A 219 29.93 44.81 -52.61
N LEU A 220 28.66 44.86 -53.04
CA LEU A 220 28.05 44.49 -54.33
C LEU A 220 28.80 43.61 -55.38
N ALA A 221 28.17 42.47 -55.72
CA ALA A 221 27.78 41.99 -57.07
C ALA A 221 28.86 41.66 -58.16
N PRO A 222 28.49 41.08 -59.34
CA PRO A 222 27.82 39.77 -59.54
C PRO A 222 28.47 38.88 -60.65
N ASP A 223 27.86 37.70 -60.90
CA ASP A 223 27.91 36.84 -62.11
C ASP A 223 29.23 36.23 -62.65
N ALA A 224 29.28 34.89 -62.65
CA ALA A 224 29.80 34.06 -63.76
C ALA A 224 29.34 32.60 -63.61
N ALA A 225 28.86 31.97 -64.69
CA ALA A 225 28.31 30.59 -64.70
C ALA A 225 29.25 29.56 -65.35
N ALA A 226 29.19 28.28 -64.92
CA ALA A 226 29.46 27.11 -65.79
C ALA A 226 29.10 25.72 -65.17
N ALA A 227 28.11 25.06 -65.79
CA ALA A 227 28.17 23.69 -66.35
C ALA A 227 27.98 22.37 -65.53
N ASN A 228 27.12 21.51 -66.11
CA ASN A 228 27.12 20.03 -66.21
C ASN A 228 26.53 19.12 -65.11
N ALA A 229 25.41 18.42 -65.42
CA ALA A 229 25.25 16.94 -65.41
C ALA A 229 23.85 16.52 -65.96
N PRO A 230 23.63 15.27 -66.47
CA PRO A 230 22.49 14.93 -67.36
C PRO A 230 21.45 13.90 -66.83
N GLU A 231 20.39 13.70 -67.62
CA GLU A 231 19.37 12.62 -67.52
C GLU A 231 19.93 11.21 -67.81
N PRO A 232 19.18 10.12 -67.53
CA PRO A 232 18.45 9.49 -68.65
C PRO A 232 17.08 8.84 -68.32
N ASP A 233 16.32 8.58 -69.40
CA ASP A 233 15.04 7.85 -69.48
C ASP A 233 15.25 6.35 -69.85
N GLY A 234 14.26 5.48 -69.62
CA GLY A 234 14.33 4.05 -69.98
C GLY A 234 13.12 3.19 -69.57
N SER A 235 12.35 2.71 -70.57
CA SER A 235 11.10 1.94 -70.37
C SER A 235 11.22 0.42 -70.61
N ALA A 236 10.47 -0.37 -69.81
CA ALA A 236 9.74 -1.64 -70.04
C ALA A 236 10.23 -2.73 -71.04
N PRO A 237 9.91 -4.03 -70.82
CA PRO A 237 8.60 -4.54 -71.25
C PRO A 237 7.91 -5.62 -70.37
N ASP A 238 6.69 -5.94 -70.80
CA ASP A 238 5.57 -6.73 -70.25
C ASP A 238 5.70 -8.28 -70.20
N ALA A 239 4.99 -8.94 -69.26
CA ALA A 239 4.25 -10.21 -69.43
C ALA A 239 3.62 -10.79 -68.12
N GLY A 240 2.30 -11.05 -68.09
CA GLY A 240 1.72 -12.21 -67.33
C GLY A 240 0.61 -11.97 -66.27
N ASP A 241 -0.66 -12.17 -66.68
CA ASP A 241 -1.91 -12.34 -65.88
C ASP A 241 -2.11 -13.86 -65.50
N PRO A 242 -3.12 -14.37 -64.72
CA PRO A 242 -4.21 -13.75 -63.92
C PRO A 242 -4.47 -14.29 -62.48
N ARG A 243 -5.49 -13.67 -61.82
CA ARG A 243 -6.39 -14.16 -60.73
C ARG A 243 -5.82 -14.29 -59.29
N ASN A 244 -6.37 -13.50 -58.36
CA ASN A 244 -7.36 -14.05 -57.41
C ASN A 244 -8.34 -12.97 -56.90
N GLN A 245 -9.39 -13.40 -56.18
CA GLN A 245 -10.63 -12.64 -55.93
C GLN A 245 -10.62 -11.77 -54.66
N ASP A 246 -11.39 -10.68 -54.74
CA ASP A 246 -11.88 -9.86 -53.61
C ASP A 246 -12.92 -10.64 -52.78
N PRO A 247 -13.06 -10.35 -51.47
CA PRO A 247 -14.36 -9.85 -51.05
C PRO A 247 -14.36 -8.75 -49.97
N THR A 248 -14.95 -7.61 -50.34
CA THR A 248 -16.07 -6.95 -49.62
C THR A 248 -15.78 -6.36 -48.23
N ALA A 249 -15.57 -5.04 -48.16
CA ALA A 249 -15.72 -4.22 -46.96
C ALA A 249 -17.01 -3.37 -47.03
N PRO A 250 -17.77 -3.19 -45.92
CA PRO A 250 -19.02 -2.43 -45.91
C PRO A 250 -18.83 -0.90 -45.86
N ALA A 251 -19.82 -0.18 -46.39
CA ALA A 251 -19.77 1.28 -46.57
C ALA A 251 -19.88 2.08 -45.26
N ALA A 252 -19.15 3.20 -45.20
CA ALA A 252 -19.36 4.27 -44.23
C ALA A 252 -20.35 5.33 -44.79
N PRO A 253 -21.22 5.93 -43.96
CA PRO A 253 -22.18 6.94 -44.42
C PRO A 253 -21.56 8.34 -44.57
N ASP A 254 -22.08 9.04 -45.57
CA ASP A 254 -21.79 10.43 -45.94
C ASP A 254 -22.28 11.44 -44.87
N LEU A 255 -21.47 12.46 -44.55
CA LEU A 255 -21.85 13.60 -43.71
C LEU A 255 -21.39 14.91 -44.34
N SER A 256 -22.36 15.80 -44.54
CA SER A 256 -22.24 17.09 -45.24
C SER A 256 -21.42 18.15 -44.47
N PRO A 257 -20.88 19.18 -45.16
CA PRO A 257 -19.89 20.08 -44.60
C PRO A 257 -20.47 21.22 -43.73
N LEU A 258 -19.69 21.65 -42.74
CA LEU A 258 -19.93 22.85 -41.92
C LEU A 258 -19.19 24.08 -42.51
N PRO A 259 -19.70 25.31 -42.28
CA PRO A 259 -19.12 26.56 -42.80
C PRO A 259 -17.89 27.03 -41.98
N PRO A 260 -17.04 27.92 -42.54
CA PRO A 260 -15.79 28.34 -41.90
C PRO A 260 -16.02 29.36 -40.78
N GLU A 261 -15.40 29.14 -39.62
CA GLU A 261 -15.28 30.15 -38.56
C GLU A 261 -14.10 31.10 -38.82
N THR A 262 -14.27 32.34 -38.34
CA THR A 262 -13.43 33.48 -38.67
C THR A 262 -12.40 33.72 -37.56
N MET A 263 -11.10 33.72 -37.90
CA MET A 263 -10.05 34.14 -36.95
C MET A 263 -10.10 35.66 -36.71
N PRO A 264 -10.08 36.15 -35.46
CA PRO A 264 -9.71 37.53 -35.15
C PRO A 264 -8.18 37.71 -35.24
N ALA A 265 -7.76 38.90 -35.66
CA ALA A 265 -6.35 39.23 -35.86
C ALA A 265 -5.61 39.58 -34.56
N GLU A 266 -4.29 39.38 -34.63
CA GLU A 266 -3.27 39.75 -33.64
C GLU A 266 -2.81 41.20 -33.91
N GLU A 267 -2.83 42.07 -32.89
CA GLU A 267 -2.21 43.41 -32.92
C GLU A 267 -1.43 43.68 -31.61
N PRO A 268 -0.41 44.56 -31.62
CA PRO A 268 0.77 44.37 -30.77
C PRO A 268 0.95 45.37 -29.62
N ASP A 269 1.94 45.07 -28.76
CA ASP A 269 2.36 45.85 -27.59
C ASP A 269 2.67 47.34 -27.84
N PRO A 270 2.46 48.19 -26.80
CA PRO A 270 3.21 49.43 -26.63
C PRO A 270 4.02 49.48 -25.31
N ILE A 271 5.31 49.18 -25.42
CA ILE A 271 6.43 50.05 -25.00
C ILE A 271 6.36 50.73 -23.60
N THR A 272 7.21 50.25 -22.68
CA THR A 272 7.68 50.96 -21.47
C THR A 272 8.41 52.28 -21.81
N PRO A 273 8.47 53.29 -20.91
CA PRO A 273 9.70 53.50 -20.11
C PRO A 273 9.42 54.16 -18.71
N PRO A 274 10.35 54.81 -17.96
CA PRO A 274 10.95 54.11 -16.81
C PRO A 274 11.07 54.90 -15.48
N ALA A 275 11.51 54.19 -14.43
CA ALA A 275 12.32 54.65 -13.28
C ALA A 275 11.80 55.77 -12.33
N ALA A 276 11.59 55.40 -11.04
CA ALA A 276 11.85 56.27 -9.90
C ALA A 276 12.10 55.50 -8.58
N SER A 277 13.32 55.60 -8.07
CA SER A 277 13.73 55.55 -6.66
C SER A 277 14.83 56.64 -6.53
N PRO A 278 15.05 57.33 -5.39
CA PRO A 278 15.06 56.77 -4.02
C PRO A 278 14.59 57.71 -2.87
N ALA A 279 14.54 57.19 -1.64
CA ALA A 279 14.86 57.81 -0.32
C ALA A 279 14.20 56.96 0.79
N ALA A 280 14.84 56.40 1.82
CA ALA A 280 15.97 56.78 2.70
C ALA A 280 15.60 57.69 3.89
N THR A 281 15.66 57.10 5.09
CA THR A 281 15.82 57.71 6.44
C THR A 281 14.73 58.62 7.04
N ALA A 282 14.12 58.16 8.14
CA ALA A 282 14.33 58.74 9.48
C ALA A 282 13.81 57.79 10.60
N PRO A 283 14.51 57.65 11.74
CA PRO A 283 14.01 56.96 12.94
C PRO A 283 13.27 57.92 13.88
N VAL A 284 12.42 57.40 14.77
CA VAL A 284 11.87 58.14 15.92
C VAL A 284 12.11 57.33 17.20
N GLU A 285 12.71 58.00 18.18
CA GLU A 285 13.12 57.47 19.49
C GLU A 285 11.96 57.34 20.51
N PRO A 286 12.17 56.59 21.60
CA PRO A 286 11.15 56.39 22.65
C PRO A 286 11.07 57.57 23.63
N ILE A 287 9.95 57.69 24.35
CA ILE A 287 9.80 58.57 25.52
C ILE A 287 9.27 57.75 26.73
N PRO A 288 9.80 57.95 27.95
CA PRO A 288 9.54 57.09 29.11
C PRO A 288 8.69 57.75 30.21
N GLY A 289 8.43 56.99 31.28
CA GLY A 289 7.87 57.47 32.55
C GLY A 289 6.34 57.48 32.60
N GLU A 290 5.68 57.44 33.76
CA GLU A 290 6.17 57.25 35.13
C GLU A 290 4.98 56.78 35.99
N MET A 291 5.21 56.11 37.12
CA MET A 291 4.13 55.84 38.09
C MET A 291 3.69 57.14 38.77
N PRO A 292 2.48 57.18 39.34
CA PRO A 292 2.46 57.04 40.80
C PRO A 292 1.34 56.13 41.34
N ALA A 293 1.59 55.61 42.54
CA ALA A 293 0.59 54.92 43.34
C ALA A 293 -0.28 55.92 44.13
N THR A 294 -1.53 55.55 44.40
CA THR A 294 -2.30 56.04 45.56
C THR A 294 -3.34 55.03 46.03
N ASP A 295 -3.13 54.56 47.26
CA ASP A 295 -4.09 54.42 48.36
C ASP A 295 -5.44 53.68 48.19
N THR A 296 -5.49 52.58 48.96
CA THR A 296 -6.65 51.90 49.52
C THR A 296 -7.65 52.84 50.20
N PRO A 297 -8.95 52.51 50.16
CA PRO A 297 -9.73 52.52 51.40
C PRO A 297 -10.40 51.16 51.67
N ALA A 298 -10.35 50.73 52.93
CA ALA A 298 -11.11 49.58 53.42
C ALA A 298 -12.54 50.01 53.81
N GLY A 299 -13.51 49.10 53.66
CA GLY A 299 -14.88 49.27 54.16
C GLY A 299 -15.82 48.15 53.73
N ASP A 300 -16.28 47.36 54.70
CA ASP A 300 -17.53 46.58 54.77
C ASP A 300 -17.92 45.74 53.52
N GLN A 301 -17.76 44.42 53.47
CA GLN A 301 -18.28 43.41 54.42
C GLN A 301 -19.72 43.68 54.90
N ALA A 302 -20.72 43.48 54.03
CA ALA A 302 -22.01 42.80 54.35
C ALA A 302 -23.03 42.80 53.19
N LEU A 303 -22.86 41.97 52.13
CA LEU A 303 -23.96 41.64 51.19
C LEU A 303 -23.68 40.50 50.17
N LEU A 304 -23.21 39.32 50.60
CA LEU A 304 -23.06 38.17 49.69
C LEU A 304 -23.10 36.79 50.36
N ASP A 305 -23.87 36.67 51.44
CA ASP A 305 -23.99 35.42 52.22
C ASP A 305 -25.46 34.92 52.28
N SER A 306 -26.05 34.74 51.09
CA SER A 306 -27.36 34.09 50.94
C SER A 306 -27.52 33.52 49.52
N MET A 307 -27.98 32.27 49.43
CA MET A 307 -28.33 31.51 48.20
C MET A 307 -27.26 30.63 47.52
N ILE A 308 -26.48 29.85 48.28
CA ILE A 308 -26.18 28.45 47.87
C ILE A 308 -26.39 27.53 49.08
N GLY A 309 -27.54 26.85 49.13
CA GLY A 309 -27.87 25.85 50.15
C GLY A 309 -27.84 24.45 49.56
N ASN A 310 -26.76 23.70 49.80
CA ASN A 310 -26.59 22.33 49.33
C ASN A 310 -26.43 21.39 50.54
N PRO A 311 -27.42 20.55 50.89
CA PRO A 311 -27.31 19.65 52.04
C PRO A 311 -26.59 18.34 51.68
N VAL A 312 -25.51 18.06 52.39
CA VAL A 312 -24.82 16.76 52.43
C VAL A 312 -25.20 16.04 53.73
N LEU A 313 -24.96 14.72 53.77
CA LEU A 313 -25.12 13.76 54.89
C LEU A 313 -26.51 13.07 54.93
N GLY A 314 -26.57 11.74 55.15
CA GLY A 314 -25.46 10.81 55.36
C GLY A 314 -25.89 9.33 55.32
N ALA A 315 -24.91 8.43 55.45
CA ALA A 315 -25.12 6.99 55.40
C ALA A 315 -25.62 6.42 56.74
N ASN A 316 -26.51 5.42 56.62
CA ASN A 316 -26.98 4.40 57.58
C ASN A 316 -28.51 4.36 57.60
N ASP A 317 -29.08 3.33 56.97
CA ASP A 317 -29.99 2.40 57.64
C ASP A 317 -30.31 1.22 56.71
N ALA A 318 -30.25 0.00 57.25
CA ALA A 318 -30.59 -1.21 56.52
C ALA A 318 -32.10 -1.49 56.62
N PRO A 319 -32.80 -1.84 55.52
CA PRO A 319 -34.19 -2.25 55.60
C PRO A 319 -34.29 -3.69 56.13
N ALA A 320 -34.61 -3.83 57.41
CA ALA A 320 -35.01 -5.10 58.00
C ALA A 320 -36.36 -5.56 57.41
N ALA A 321 -36.53 -6.87 57.24
CA ALA A 321 -37.76 -7.45 56.73
C ALA A 321 -38.92 -7.32 57.74
N THR A 322 -40.08 -6.83 57.26
CA THR A 322 -41.37 -7.05 57.92
C THR A 322 -42.39 -7.57 56.91
N ALA A 323 -42.77 -8.83 57.09
CA ALA A 323 -43.90 -9.46 56.41
C ALA A 323 -45.24 -9.09 57.07
N ASN A 324 -46.33 -9.47 56.41
CA ASN A 324 -47.75 -9.38 56.81
C ASN A 324 -48.36 -7.98 56.64
N ASN A 325 -49.45 -7.79 55.89
CA ASN A 325 -50.64 -8.64 55.82
C ASN A 325 -51.25 -8.69 54.41
N GLY A 326 -51.72 -9.86 53.99
CA GLY A 326 -52.55 -10.00 52.80
C GLY A 326 -54.02 -9.79 53.17
N GLU A 327 -54.65 -8.76 52.63
CA GLU A 327 -56.11 -8.71 52.53
C GLU A 327 -56.53 -9.67 51.41
N GLU A 328 -57.20 -10.78 51.78
CA GLU A 328 -57.72 -11.72 50.78
C GLU A 328 -58.79 -11.06 49.92
N LEU A 329 -58.57 -10.99 48.59
CA LEU A 329 -59.64 -10.59 47.68
C LEU A 329 -60.86 -11.51 47.84
N PRO A 330 -62.10 -10.98 47.82
CA PRO A 330 -63.32 -11.78 47.87
C PRO A 330 -63.34 -12.88 46.79
N GLU A 331 -63.88 -14.06 47.11
CA GLU A 331 -63.90 -15.21 46.19
C GLU A 331 -64.55 -14.90 44.82
N GLU A 332 -65.50 -13.98 44.79
CA GLU A 332 -66.16 -13.55 43.54
C GLU A 332 -65.19 -12.84 42.57
N LEU A 333 -64.15 -12.17 43.08
CA LEU A 333 -63.08 -11.55 42.29
C LEU A 333 -61.97 -12.55 41.91
N LYS A 334 -61.73 -13.60 42.71
CA LYS A 334 -60.78 -14.68 42.39
C LYS A 334 -61.15 -15.44 41.09
N ARG A 335 -62.40 -15.32 40.59
CA ARG A 335 -62.81 -15.86 39.27
C ARG A 335 -62.40 -15.00 38.08
N TRP A 336 -62.19 -13.70 38.29
CA TRP A 336 -61.83 -12.75 37.23
C TRP A 336 -60.31 -12.61 37.05
N THR A 337 -59.51 -12.89 38.08
CA THR A 337 -58.05 -12.89 37.97
C THR A 337 -57.56 -13.84 36.88
N ASN A 338 -58.15 -15.04 36.76
CA ASN A 338 -57.81 -15.99 35.70
C ASN A 338 -58.11 -15.49 34.27
N ILE A 339 -58.96 -14.47 34.09
CA ILE A 339 -59.21 -13.86 32.78
C ILE A 339 -58.09 -12.83 32.47
N PHE A 340 -57.67 -12.05 33.46
CA PHE A 340 -56.54 -11.12 33.32
C PHE A 340 -55.16 -11.82 33.26
N SER A 341 -55.04 -13.04 33.79
CA SER A 341 -53.80 -13.84 33.71
C SER A 341 -53.47 -14.33 32.29
N VAL A 342 -54.45 -14.48 31.40
CA VAL A 342 -54.23 -15.01 30.04
C VAL A 342 -53.37 -14.06 29.18
N ASP A 343 -53.43 -12.76 29.42
CA ASP A 343 -52.53 -11.79 28.79
C ASP A 343 -51.16 -11.70 29.48
N GLN A 344 -50.99 -12.26 30.68
CA GLN A 344 -49.71 -12.24 31.39
C GLN A 344 -48.76 -13.33 30.83
N ASP A 345 -49.25 -14.53 30.56
CA ASP A 345 -48.50 -15.57 29.84
C ASP A 345 -48.29 -15.21 28.36
N ARG A 346 -49.16 -14.37 27.78
CA ARG A 346 -49.02 -13.86 26.41
C ARG A 346 -48.11 -12.64 26.30
N ALA A 347 -47.94 -11.88 27.38
CA ALA A 347 -46.89 -10.87 27.53
C ALA A 347 -45.53 -11.53 27.81
N ALA A 348 -45.49 -12.61 28.61
CA ALA A 348 -44.27 -13.39 28.85
C ALA A 348 -43.81 -14.21 27.64
N ASN A 349 -44.72 -14.54 26.71
CA ASN A 349 -44.42 -15.11 25.39
C ASN A 349 -44.55 -14.10 24.23
N GLN A 350 -44.48 -12.80 24.51
CA GLN A 350 -43.85 -11.93 23.52
C GLN A 350 -42.39 -12.37 23.51
N THR A 351 -41.97 -12.93 22.38
CA THR A 351 -40.56 -13.19 22.06
C THR A 351 -39.69 -12.08 22.61
N ASN A 352 -38.59 -12.43 23.29
CA ASN A 352 -37.48 -11.52 23.65
C ASN A 352 -36.92 -10.89 22.37
N LEU A 353 -37.66 -9.94 21.80
CA LEU A 353 -37.11 -8.87 21.00
C LEU A 353 -36.21 -8.12 21.99
N PRO A 354 -34.88 -8.07 21.77
CA PRO A 354 -34.03 -7.30 22.64
C PRO A 354 -34.61 -5.89 22.72
N ALA A 355 -34.73 -5.35 23.94
CA ALA A 355 -35.09 -3.95 24.10
C ALA A 355 -34.19 -3.13 23.18
N PRO A 356 -34.72 -2.20 22.37
CA PRO A 356 -33.89 -1.42 21.46
C PRO A 356 -32.75 -0.83 22.28
N PRO A 357 -31.49 -1.00 21.83
CA PRO A 357 -30.33 -0.71 22.66
C PRO A 357 -30.47 0.67 23.26
N THR A 358 -30.42 0.75 24.59
CA THR A 358 -30.51 2.04 25.28
C THR A 358 -29.45 2.98 24.72
N LEU A 359 -29.79 4.27 24.63
CA LEU A 359 -29.09 5.30 23.82
C LEU A 359 -27.59 5.50 24.11
N GLU A 360 -27.07 4.76 25.09
CA GLU A 360 -25.71 4.74 25.66
C GLU A 360 -24.86 3.56 25.14
N GLN A 361 -25.41 2.64 24.34
CA GLN A 361 -24.73 1.40 23.87
C GLN A 361 -24.51 1.31 22.35
N VAL A 362 -24.18 2.43 21.70
CA VAL A 362 -23.59 2.37 20.34
C VAL A 362 -22.10 2.03 20.50
N GLU A 363 -21.79 0.73 20.62
CA GLU A 363 -20.42 0.25 20.56
C GLU A 363 -19.82 0.60 19.20
N LEU A 364 -18.76 1.42 19.21
CA LEU A 364 -17.99 1.69 18.00
C LEU A 364 -17.00 0.55 17.76
N ASP A 365 -16.86 0.16 16.49
CA ASP A 365 -15.79 -0.70 16.04
C ASP A 365 -14.46 0.00 16.34
N MET A 366 -13.64 -0.61 17.19
CA MET A 366 -12.31 -0.10 17.52
C MET A 366 -11.39 -0.11 16.28
N PRO A 367 -10.39 0.79 16.18
CA PRO A 367 -9.42 0.71 15.10
C PRO A 367 -8.67 -0.61 15.16
N ALA A 368 -8.23 -1.13 14.01
CA ALA A 368 -7.27 -2.23 14.02
C ALA A 368 -6.05 -1.85 14.88
N ILE A 369 -5.75 -2.68 15.87
CA ILE A 369 -4.60 -2.51 16.75
C ILE A 369 -3.37 -3.13 16.07
N ALA A 370 -2.24 -2.44 16.11
CA ALA A 370 -0.98 -3.00 15.64
C ALA A 370 -0.61 -4.16 16.56
N ALA A 371 -0.83 -5.39 16.09
CA ALA A 371 -0.31 -6.57 16.76
C ALA A 371 1.20 -6.35 16.96
N ALA A 372 1.66 -6.51 18.20
CA ALA A 372 3.07 -6.37 18.55
C ALA A 372 3.86 -7.42 17.75
N SER A 373 4.43 -6.98 16.64
CA SER A 373 4.98 -7.88 15.64
C SER A 373 6.36 -8.32 16.08
N ASN A 374 6.47 -9.57 16.53
CA ASN A 374 7.74 -10.30 16.67
C ASN A 374 8.34 -10.66 15.29
N LEU A 375 8.04 -9.86 14.26
CA LEU A 375 8.60 -9.99 12.93
C LEU A 375 9.98 -9.32 12.95
N GLU A 376 10.98 -9.98 12.39
CA GLU A 376 12.31 -9.39 12.24
C GLU A 376 12.21 -8.26 11.21
N ALA A 377 12.40 -7.02 11.69
CA ALA A 377 12.47 -5.85 10.82
C ALA A 377 13.68 -6.00 9.87
N VAL A 378 13.51 -5.54 8.63
CA VAL A 378 14.58 -5.63 7.62
C VAL A 378 15.82 -4.86 8.11
N GLU A 379 17.00 -5.48 8.03
CA GLU A 379 18.27 -4.86 8.40
C GLU A 379 18.53 -3.57 7.59
N GLN A 380 19.42 -2.70 8.12
CA GLN A 380 19.69 -1.37 7.57
C GLN A 380 20.05 -1.41 6.07
N ILE A 381 19.21 -0.77 5.25
CA ILE A 381 19.42 -0.67 3.80
C ILE A 381 20.21 0.61 3.51
N GLU A 382 21.43 0.49 2.99
CA GLU A 382 22.24 1.63 2.52
C GLU A 382 21.65 2.21 1.21
N VAL A 383 20.70 3.13 1.31
CA VAL A 383 19.97 3.69 0.16
C VAL A 383 20.92 4.22 -0.93
N GLU A 384 21.93 5.00 -0.57
CA GLU A 384 22.87 5.62 -1.50
C GLU A 384 23.70 4.58 -2.28
N SER A 385 24.35 3.63 -1.59
CA SER A 385 25.29 2.68 -2.21
C SER A 385 24.59 1.70 -3.17
N TRP A 386 23.32 1.39 -2.92
CA TRP A 386 22.53 0.54 -3.82
C TRP A 386 21.92 1.31 -5.00
N LEU A 387 21.62 2.61 -4.86
CA LEU A 387 21.17 3.47 -5.97
C LEU A 387 22.29 3.85 -6.95
N GLU A 388 23.56 3.81 -6.53
CA GLU A 388 24.73 4.02 -7.41
C GLU A 388 24.97 2.87 -8.40
N ARG A 389 24.29 1.73 -8.22
CA ARG A 389 24.44 0.58 -9.13
C ARG A 389 24.04 0.95 -10.56
N ARG A 390 24.89 0.56 -11.51
CA ARG A 390 24.67 0.82 -12.93
C ARG A 390 23.72 -0.22 -13.53
N LEU A 391 22.67 0.28 -14.17
CA LEU A 391 21.64 -0.48 -14.85
C LEU A 391 21.57 -0.02 -16.32
N ALA A 392 21.14 -0.91 -17.21
CA ALA A 392 20.73 -0.54 -18.55
C ALA A 392 19.20 -0.59 -18.61
N ALA A 393 18.57 0.56 -18.88
CA ALA A 393 17.13 0.64 -19.09
C ALA A 393 16.79 0.59 -20.58
N ASP A 394 15.73 -0.15 -20.92
CA ASP A 394 15.11 -0.08 -22.24
C ASP A 394 14.23 1.18 -22.29
N PRO A 395 14.43 2.12 -23.26
CA PRO A 395 13.67 3.37 -23.36
C PRO A 395 12.21 3.18 -23.85
N GLN A 396 11.51 2.16 -23.36
CA GLN A 396 10.07 1.99 -23.59
C GLN A 396 9.27 2.85 -22.60
N PRO A 397 8.23 3.57 -23.04
CA PRO A 397 7.38 4.33 -22.15
C PRO A 397 6.53 3.38 -21.29
N ALA A 398 6.53 3.59 -19.97
CA ALA A 398 5.68 2.84 -19.03
C ALA A 398 5.24 3.74 -17.87
N PRO A 399 4.13 3.42 -17.17
CA PRO A 399 3.67 4.16 -16.00
C PRO A 399 4.77 4.37 -14.95
N LEU A 400 4.82 5.53 -14.30
CA LEU A 400 5.80 5.82 -13.24
C LEU A 400 5.82 4.70 -12.19
N VAL A 401 4.65 4.27 -11.70
CA VAL A 401 4.51 3.17 -10.74
C VAL A 401 5.28 1.91 -11.17
N ARG A 402 5.24 1.55 -12.46
CA ARG A 402 5.90 0.35 -12.98
C ARG A 402 7.42 0.48 -12.97
N TRP A 403 7.95 1.65 -13.33
CA TRP A 403 9.38 1.93 -13.22
C TRP A 403 9.86 1.96 -11.77
N VAL A 404 9.07 2.53 -10.86
CA VAL A 404 9.36 2.58 -9.42
C VAL A 404 9.47 1.18 -8.82
N GLN A 405 8.53 0.29 -9.14
CA GLN A 405 8.59 -1.12 -8.72
C GLN A 405 9.82 -1.84 -9.26
N LEU A 406 10.13 -1.66 -10.55
CA LEU A 406 11.26 -2.30 -11.21
C LEU A 406 12.60 -1.79 -10.65
N LEU A 407 12.75 -0.48 -10.43
CA LEU A 407 13.93 0.10 -9.80
C LEU A 407 14.07 -0.37 -8.35
N SER A 408 12.97 -0.42 -7.59
CA SER A 408 12.93 -0.91 -6.21
C SER A 408 13.41 -2.37 -6.13
N GLN A 409 12.94 -3.23 -7.04
CA GLN A 409 13.37 -4.61 -7.18
C GLN A 409 14.87 -4.73 -7.57
N LEU A 410 15.30 -4.05 -8.65
CA LEU A 410 16.66 -4.18 -9.20
C LEU A 410 17.73 -3.59 -8.28
N SER A 411 17.42 -2.49 -7.59
CA SER A 411 18.30 -1.88 -6.60
C SER A 411 18.13 -2.48 -5.20
N SER A 412 17.11 -3.30 -4.95
CA SER A 412 16.69 -3.73 -3.60
C SER A 412 16.36 -2.58 -2.62
N VAL A 413 16.37 -1.33 -3.07
CA VAL A 413 16.04 -0.14 -2.27
C VAL A 413 14.52 0.03 -2.26
N PRO A 414 13.87 0.23 -1.10
CA PRO A 414 12.44 0.52 -1.04
C PRO A 414 12.15 1.88 -1.68
N ILE A 415 11.49 1.90 -2.83
CA ILE A 415 11.04 3.14 -3.48
C ILE A 415 9.51 3.21 -3.43
N GLY A 416 8.99 4.21 -2.73
CA GLY A 416 7.57 4.49 -2.55
C GLY A 416 7.11 5.75 -3.27
N ILE A 417 5.80 5.96 -3.31
CA ILE A 417 5.16 7.15 -3.88
C ILE A 417 4.26 7.77 -2.80
N ASP A 418 4.48 9.03 -2.48
CA ASP A 418 3.57 9.83 -1.64
C ASP A 418 2.34 10.21 -2.48
N MET A 419 1.35 9.33 -2.44
CA MET A 419 0.07 9.50 -3.13
C MET A 419 -0.69 10.76 -2.69
N VAL A 420 -0.51 11.24 -1.45
CA VAL A 420 -1.14 12.48 -0.96
C VAL A 420 -0.53 13.67 -1.70
N SER A 421 0.79 13.74 -1.80
CA SER A 421 1.48 14.82 -2.52
C SER A 421 1.15 14.84 -4.02
N LEU A 422 1.08 13.66 -4.66
CA LEU A 422 0.74 13.54 -6.08
C LEU A 422 -0.73 13.91 -6.34
N ASP A 423 -1.67 13.48 -5.48
CA ASP A 423 -3.08 13.89 -5.57
C ASP A 423 -3.27 15.39 -5.27
N ALA A 424 -2.45 15.98 -4.40
CA ALA A 424 -2.45 17.40 -4.13
C ALA A 424 -1.88 18.24 -5.30
N ALA A 425 -0.85 17.74 -6.01
CA ALA A 425 -0.33 18.35 -7.23
C ALA A 425 -1.16 18.02 -8.50
N GLY A 426 -1.97 16.96 -8.47
CA GLY A 426 -2.73 16.49 -9.64
C GLY A 426 -1.89 15.73 -10.66
N ILE A 427 -0.80 15.10 -10.21
CA ILE A 427 0.08 14.28 -11.03
C ILE A 427 -0.44 12.84 -10.98
N ASP A 428 -0.79 12.28 -12.13
CA ASP A 428 -1.23 10.87 -12.21
C ASP A 428 -0.01 9.95 -12.23
N PRO A 429 0.19 9.07 -11.22
CA PRO A 429 1.31 8.13 -11.21
C PRO A 429 1.20 7.07 -12.32
N LEU A 430 0.06 6.96 -13.00
CA LEU A 430 -0.13 6.10 -14.17
C LEU A 430 0.38 6.73 -15.48
N GLN A 431 0.72 8.02 -15.46
CA GLN A 431 1.25 8.71 -16.65
C GLN A 431 2.54 8.02 -17.14
N PRO A 432 2.65 7.72 -18.46
CA PRO A 432 3.82 7.05 -19.00
C PRO A 432 5.03 7.99 -18.99
N VAL A 433 6.16 7.46 -18.54
CA VAL A 433 7.48 8.08 -18.52
C VAL A 433 8.51 7.15 -19.16
N THR A 434 9.58 7.73 -19.72
CA THR A 434 10.59 7.01 -20.50
C THR A 434 11.95 7.15 -19.83
N PRO A 435 12.66 6.06 -19.48
CA PRO A 435 13.95 6.16 -18.82
C PRO A 435 15.04 6.64 -19.78
N PRO A 436 16.18 7.16 -19.27
CA PRO A 436 17.32 7.48 -20.11
C PRO A 436 17.93 6.20 -20.70
N SER A 437 18.32 6.25 -21.97
CA SER A 437 18.89 5.09 -22.66
C SER A 437 20.36 4.84 -22.26
N GLY A 438 20.75 3.56 -22.24
CA GLY A 438 22.13 3.13 -21.94
C GLY A 438 22.43 2.91 -20.46
N TRP A 439 23.72 2.77 -20.14
CA TRP A 439 24.20 2.37 -18.81
C TRP A 439 24.31 3.56 -17.85
N THR A 440 23.29 3.79 -17.04
CA THR A 440 23.18 4.87 -16.04
C THR A 440 23.00 4.30 -14.63
N THR A 441 23.04 5.13 -13.57
CA THR A 441 22.79 4.65 -12.19
C THR A 441 21.29 4.58 -11.90
N ALA A 442 20.87 3.72 -10.97
CA ALA A 442 19.47 3.66 -10.55
C ALA A 442 18.94 5.01 -10.05
N SER A 443 19.77 5.80 -9.33
CA SER A 443 19.45 7.19 -9.00
C SER A 443 19.20 8.04 -10.24
N ALA A 444 20.13 8.06 -11.20
CA ALA A 444 20.00 8.92 -12.38
C ALA A 444 18.78 8.56 -13.25
N ILE A 445 18.38 7.29 -13.29
CA ILE A 445 17.11 6.87 -13.90
C ILE A 445 15.94 7.43 -13.09
N LEU A 446 15.93 7.23 -11.77
CA LEU A 446 14.86 7.71 -10.88
C LEU A 446 14.67 9.23 -10.98
N ASP A 447 15.75 10.01 -10.82
CA ASP A 447 15.78 11.47 -10.90
C ASP A 447 15.28 11.96 -12.28
N ASN A 448 15.58 11.24 -13.38
CA ASN A 448 15.09 11.56 -14.71
C ASN A 448 13.59 11.24 -14.92
N LEU A 449 13.10 10.14 -14.33
CA LEU A 449 11.70 9.73 -14.41
C LEU A 449 10.80 10.67 -13.58
N THR A 450 11.25 11.08 -12.38
CA THR A 450 10.48 12.03 -11.56
C THR A 450 10.46 13.42 -12.19
N ALA A 451 11.58 13.88 -12.77
CA ALA A 451 11.66 15.17 -13.46
C ALA A 451 10.69 15.30 -14.65
N GLN A 452 10.39 14.20 -15.37
CA GLN A 452 9.41 14.19 -16.47
C GLN A 452 7.97 14.54 -16.02
N LEU A 453 7.66 14.30 -14.75
CA LEU A 453 6.35 14.59 -14.15
C LEU A 453 6.39 15.80 -13.20
N GLY A 454 7.54 16.46 -13.06
CA GLY A 454 7.75 17.52 -12.08
C GLY A 454 7.75 17.05 -10.62
N CYS A 455 8.07 15.76 -10.37
CA CYS A 455 8.23 15.19 -9.04
C CYS A 455 9.70 15.20 -8.56
N GLU A 456 9.90 15.05 -7.26
CA GLU A 456 11.20 14.93 -6.60
C GLU A 456 11.31 13.60 -5.85
N ALA A 457 12.53 13.04 -5.77
CA ALA A 457 12.83 11.82 -5.03
C ALA A 457 13.49 12.16 -3.68
N GLU A 458 12.70 12.13 -2.60
CA GLU A 458 13.17 12.37 -1.23
C GLU A 458 13.84 11.10 -0.68
N ARG A 459 15.17 11.14 -0.50
CA ARG A 459 15.96 10.03 0.07
C ARG A 459 15.87 10.09 1.61
N LYS A 460 15.36 9.04 2.25
CA LYS A 460 15.35 8.82 3.70
C LYS A 460 16.20 7.60 4.04
N GLU A 461 16.54 7.43 5.31
CA GLU A 461 17.52 6.45 5.81
C GLU A 461 17.35 5.02 5.26
N HIS A 462 16.11 4.55 5.04
CA HIS A 462 15.81 3.20 4.56
C HIS A 462 14.81 3.15 3.38
N VAL A 463 14.40 4.31 2.84
CA VAL A 463 13.35 4.40 1.82
C VAL A 463 13.50 5.66 0.98
N VAL A 464 13.27 5.56 -0.33
CA VAL A 464 13.11 6.72 -1.20
C VAL A 464 11.63 6.98 -1.40
N VAL A 465 11.18 8.21 -1.20
CA VAL A 465 9.78 8.60 -1.39
C VAL A 465 9.69 9.60 -2.53
N ILE A 466 8.99 9.23 -3.61
CA ILE A 466 8.67 10.17 -4.68
C ILE A 466 7.51 11.03 -4.22
N ARG A 467 7.71 12.35 -4.26
CA ARG A 467 6.71 13.36 -3.88
C ARG A 467 6.61 14.45 -4.92
N ALA A 468 5.49 15.17 -4.92
CA ALA A 468 5.41 16.43 -5.63
C ALA A 468 6.12 17.56 -4.84
N PRO A 469 6.76 18.52 -5.51
CA PRO A 469 7.34 19.70 -4.87
C PRO A 469 6.24 20.67 -4.42
N ASP A 470 6.50 21.37 -3.31
CA ASP A 470 5.49 22.20 -2.65
C ASP A 470 4.95 23.32 -3.56
N ALA A 471 5.78 23.87 -4.46
CA ALA A 471 5.37 24.86 -5.45
C ALA A 471 4.35 24.31 -6.47
N ALA A 472 4.49 23.04 -6.89
CA ALA A 472 3.53 22.41 -7.80
C ALA A 472 2.20 22.13 -7.10
N ILE A 473 2.24 21.69 -5.83
CA ILE A 473 1.05 21.51 -5.00
C ILE A 473 0.31 22.86 -4.83
N GLN A 474 1.02 23.92 -4.46
CA GLN A 474 0.44 25.27 -4.32
C GLN A 474 -0.24 25.74 -5.62
N ALA A 475 0.43 25.60 -6.77
CA ALA A 475 -0.13 25.97 -8.07
C ALA A 475 -1.38 25.14 -8.45
N ALA A 476 -1.36 23.83 -8.17
CA ALA A 476 -2.46 22.92 -8.50
C ALA A 476 -3.71 23.09 -7.61
N LEU A 477 -3.54 23.55 -6.36
CA LEU A 477 -4.63 23.76 -5.42
C LEU A 477 -5.23 25.18 -5.46
N ALA A 478 -4.49 26.18 -5.96
CA ALA A 478 -4.95 27.56 -6.03
C ALA A 478 -6.35 27.75 -6.66
N PRO A 479 -6.76 27.04 -7.74
CA PRO A 479 -8.11 27.17 -8.30
C PRO A 479 -9.23 26.68 -7.37
N ALA A 480 -8.94 25.73 -6.49
CA ALA A 480 -9.92 25.09 -5.59
C ALA A 480 -10.09 25.84 -4.25
N LEU A 481 -9.11 26.68 -3.88
CA LEU A 481 -9.15 27.61 -2.75
C LEU A 481 -9.97 28.89 -3.01
N LEU A 482 -10.31 29.16 -4.28
CA LEU A 482 -11.34 30.14 -4.65
C LEU A 482 -12.70 29.70 -4.08
N VAL A 483 -13.52 30.64 -3.62
CA VAL A 483 -14.82 30.37 -2.95
C VAL A 483 -15.98 31.20 -3.50
N ASP A 484 -15.86 31.71 -4.72
CA ASP A 484 -16.90 32.49 -5.42
C ASP A 484 -18.24 31.74 -5.59
N ASP A 485 -18.23 30.40 -5.50
CA ASP A 485 -19.41 29.54 -5.52
C ASP A 485 -19.99 29.22 -4.12
N LEU A 486 -19.27 29.58 -3.05
CA LEU A 486 -19.60 29.21 -1.67
C LEU A 486 -19.99 30.40 -0.78
N ILE A 487 -19.55 31.62 -1.10
CA ILE A 487 -19.83 32.84 -0.33
C ILE A 487 -21.24 33.40 -0.60
N ASP A 488 -21.73 34.17 0.36
CA ASP A 488 -22.90 35.04 0.15
C ASP A 488 -22.48 36.33 -0.61
N PRO A 489 -23.41 37.01 -1.32
CA PRO A 489 -23.07 38.21 -2.09
C PRO A 489 -22.39 39.31 -1.23
N PRO A 490 -21.44 40.06 -1.81
CA PRO A 490 -20.38 40.79 -1.07
C PRO A 490 -20.84 41.94 -0.17
N ASN A 491 -22.13 42.28 -0.15
CA ASN A 491 -22.67 43.29 0.76
C ASN A 491 -22.79 42.79 2.22
N ASP A 492 -22.81 41.47 2.44
CA ASP A 492 -22.86 40.85 3.77
C ASP A 492 -21.52 40.18 4.13
N ALA A 493 -20.45 40.98 4.27
CA ALA A 493 -19.16 40.49 4.77
C ALA A 493 -19.28 39.85 6.19
N ALA A 494 -20.32 40.20 6.94
CA ALA A 494 -20.67 39.61 8.24
C ALA A 494 -21.62 38.40 8.15
N SER A 495 -21.81 37.80 6.97
CA SER A 495 -22.73 36.66 6.83
C SER A 495 -22.25 35.43 7.62
N ALA A 496 -23.22 34.69 8.17
CA ALA A 496 -22.94 33.46 8.92
C ALA A 496 -22.29 32.38 8.05
N ASN A 497 -22.53 32.37 6.74
CA ASN A 497 -21.90 31.48 5.77
C ASN A 497 -20.39 31.82 5.60
N ASN A 498 -20.07 33.09 5.43
CA ASN A 498 -18.69 33.57 5.28
C ASN A 498 -17.85 33.26 6.54
N ALA A 499 -18.42 33.53 7.73
CA ALA A 499 -17.81 33.17 9.01
C ALA A 499 -17.68 31.64 9.20
N PHE A 500 -18.68 30.86 8.74
CA PHE A 500 -18.62 29.40 8.75
C PHE A 500 -17.43 28.89 7.91
N LEU A 501 -17.27 29.32 6.67
CA LEU A 501 -16.20 28.86 5.78
C LEU A 501 -14.80 29.09 6.38
N GLU A 502 -14.54 30.27 6.93
CA GLU A 502 -13.28 30.56 7.61
C GLU A 502 -13.07 29.66 8.84
N SER A 503 -14.10 29.53 9.70
CA SER A 503 -14.01 28.68 10.90
C SER A 503 -13.83 27.19 10.58
N ALA A 504 -14.47 26.70 9.51
CA ALA A 504 -14.39 25.32 9.05
C ALA A 504 -12.97 24.99 8.56
N VAL A 505 -12.37 25.86 7.72
CA VAL A 505 -10.97 25.65 7.28
C VAL A 505 -10.00 25.74 8.46
N ARG A 506 -10.16 26.72 9.36
CA ARG A 506 -9.29 26.83 10.55
C ARG A 506 -9.27 25.56 11.40
N ARG A 507 -10.45 24.96 11.63
CA ARG A 507 -10.64 23.78 12.49
C ARG A 507 -10.32 22.45 11.79
N LEU A 508 -10.64 22.31 10.51
CA LEU A 508 -10.49 21.04 9.78
C LEU A 508 -9.11 20.90 9.13
N ALA A 509 -8.46 22.00 8.75
CA ALA A 509 -7.15 21.99 8.11
C ALA A 509 -5.98 22.35 9.04
N ASP A 510 -6.24 22.48 10.36
CA ASP A 510 -5.29 22.94 11.38
C ASP A 510 -4.52 24.19 10.94
N ALA A 511 -5.28 25.13 10.38
CA ALA A 511 -4.79 26.30 9.67
C ALA A 511 -5.27 27.58 10.37
N PRO A 512 -4.76 27.92 11.58
CA PRO A 512 -5.27 29.04 12.37
C PRO A 512 -5.11 30.41 11.69
N THR A 513 -4.17 30.52 10.74
CA THR A 513 -3.92 31.71 9.91
C THR A 513 -4.85 31.80 8.69
N ALA A 514 -5.76 30.85 8.48
CA ALA A 514 -6.70 30.89 7.36
C ALA A 514 -7.64 32.11 7.49
N ARG A 515 -7.80 32.86 6.40
CA ARG A 515 -8.66 34.04 6.31
C ARG A 515 -9.44 34.05 5.00
N LEU A 516 -10.70 34.49 5.07
CA LEU A 516 -11.49 34.75 3.87
C LEU A 516 -11.15 36.12 3.30
N VAL A 517 -10.65 36.15 2.06
CA VAL A 517 -10.35 37.39 1.34
C VAL A 517 -11.43 37.62 0.29
N LEU A 518 -12.14 38.76 0.39
CA LEU A 518 -13.28 39.14 -0.45
C LEU A 518 -12.90 40.17 -1.53
N ASP A 519 -11.84 39.87 -2.29
CA ASP A 519 -11.41 40.67 -3.46
C ASP A 519 -12.26 40.32 -4.71
N GLU A 520 -11.86 40.78 -5.90
CA GLU A 520 -12.41 40.39 -7.21
C GLU A 520 -12.51 38.87 -7.43
N LYS A 521 -11.62 38.11 -6.78
CA LYS A 521 -11.61 36.64 -6.75
C LYS A 521 -11.60 36.18 -5.30
N PRO A 522 -12.78 35.98 -4.68
CA PRO A 522 -12.87 35.63 -3.28
C PRO A 522 -12.26 34.24 -3.05
N ARG A 523 -11.39 34.15 -2.04
CA ARG A 523 -10.55 32.96 -1.79
C ARG A 523 -10.23 32.82 -0.31
N ILE A 524 -9.90 31.60 0.10
CA ILE A 524 -9.25 31.35 1.38
C ILE A 524 -7.74 31.53 1.19
N GLU A 525 -7.14 32.45 1.94
CA GLU A 525 -5.69 32.56 2.06
C GLU A 525 -5.24 31.98 3.40
N ILE A 526 -4.09 31.31 3.41
CA ILE A 526 -3.52 30.72 4.63
C ILE A 526 -2.05 31.15 4.68
N GLU A 527 -1.73 32.06 5.60
CA GLU A 527 -0.37 32.60 5.72
C GLU A 527 0.58 31.54 6.30
N GLY A 528 1.71 31.32 5.64
CA GLY A 528 2.73 30.33 6.04
C GLY A 528 2.32 28.86 5.87
N ALA A 529 1.29 28.56 5.08
CA ALA A 529 0.73 27.22 4.97
C ALA A 529 1.69 26.19 4.38
N SER A 530 1.79 25.04 5.05
CA SER A 530 2.43 23.84 4.50
C SER A 530 1.54 23.17 3.43
N SER A 531 2.15 22.40 2.52
CA SER A 531 1.42 21.65 1.48
C SER A 531 0.32 20.73 2.04
N PRO A 532 0.51 20.02 3.16
CA PRO A 532 -0.59 19.27 3.81
C PRO A 532 -1.75 20.17 4.26
N GLN A 533 -1.48 21.33 4.90
CA GLN A 533 -2.56 22.24 5.33
C GLN A 533 -3.37 22.79 4.15
N LEU A 534 -2.70 23.14 3.04
CA LEU A 534 -3.39 23.56 1.81
C LEU A 534 -4.24 22.44 1.21
N TRP A 535 -3.76 21.20 1.26
CA TRP A 535 -4.52 20.04 0.83
C TRP A 535 -5.75 19.78 1.71
N MET A 536 -5.59 19.78 3.04
CA MET A 536 -6.69 19.64 4.00
C MET A 536 -7.71 20.77 3.85
N ALA A 537 -7.27 22.01 3.64
CA ALA A 537 -8.14 23.16 3.39
C ALA A 537 -8.92 23.00 2.07
N THR A 538 -8.28 22.48 1.03
CA THR A 538 -8.94 22.22 -0.25
C THR A 538 -9.99 21.11 -0.10
N LEU A 539 -9.66 19.98 0.53
CA LEU A 539 -10.62 18.89 0.79
C LEU A 539 -11.79 19.37 1.67
N THR A 540 -11.54 20.27 2.63
CA THR A 540 -12.59 20.94 3.40
C THR A 540 -13.56 21.67 2.46
N LEU A 541 -13.08 22.56 1.59
CA LEU A 541 -13.94 23.31 0.66
C LEU A 541 -14.66 22.40 -0.34
N GLU A 542 -14.00 21.37 -0.87
CA GLU A 542 -14.63 20.38 -1.76
C GLU A 542 -15.73 19.58 -1.05
N SER A 543 -15.55 19.22 0.23
CA SER A 543 -16.62 18.57 1.01
C SER A 543 -17.83 19.49 1.25
N VAL A 544 -17.63 20.80 1.44
CA VAL A 544 -18.71 21.80 1.49
C VAL A 544 -19.43 21.87 0.14
N ARG A 545 -18.70 21.88 -0.99
CA ARG A 545 -19.29 21.87 -2.34
C ARG A 545 -20.18 20.65 -2.57
N LEU A 546 -19.65 19.46 -2.30
CA LEU A 546 -20.40 18.21 -2.48
C LEU A 546 -21.63 18.14 -1.57
N ALA A 547 -21.53 18.58 -0.32
CA ALA A 547 -22.67 18.69 0.60
C ALA A 547 -23.74 19.66 0.08
N ARG A 548 -23.34 20.79 -0.51
CA ARG A 548 -24.22 21.77 -1.17
C ARG A 548 -24.68 21.37 -2.59
N LYS A 549 -24.24 20.21 -3.09
CA LYS A 549 -24.49 19.72 -4.47
C LYS A 549 -23.95 20.64 -5.57
N LEU A 550 -22.89 21.38 -5.26
CA LEU A 550 -22.12 22.17 -6.21
C LEU A 550 -21.07 21.30 -6.92
N PRO A 551 -20.66 21.64 -8.15
CA PRO A 551 -19.59 20.92 -8.82
C PRO A 551 -18.26 21.05 -8.05
N PRO A 552 -17.48 19.96 -7.89
CA PRO A 552 -16.15 20.04 -7.31
C PRO A 552 -15.21 20.86 -8.21
N ARG A 553 -14.26 21.60 -7.62
CA ARG A 553 -13.19 22.29 -8.37
C ARG A 553 -11.99 21.38 -8.58
N LEU A 554 -11.81 20.34 -7.76
CA LEU A 554 -10.82 19.31 -7.99
C LEU A 554 -11.36 18.22 -8.93
N PRO A 555 -10.54 17.68 -9.85
CA PRO A 555 -10.87 16.48 -10.60
C PRO A 555 -11.27 15.33 -9.67
N PRO A 556 -12.43 14.67 -9.88
CA PRO A 556 -12.92 13.60 -8.99
C PRO A 556 -11.89 12.49 -8.75
N ALA A 557 -11.11 12.13 -9.78
CA ALA A 557 -10.05 11.12 -9.71
C ALA A 557 -8.99 11.37 -8.62
N ARG A 558 -8.82 12.63 -8.17
CA ARG A 558 -7.92 13.05 -7.10
C ARG A 558 -8.63 13.12 -5.75
N SER A 559 -9.85 13.67 -5.72
CA SER A 559 -10.52 14.03 -4.47
C SER A 559 -11.40 12.92 -3.88
N THR A 560 -12.01 12.05 -4.69
CA THR A 560 -12.91 10.98 -4.19
C THR A 560 -12.20 9.92 -3.36
N ARG A 561 -10.88 9.80 -3.47
CA ARG A 561 -10.07 8.89 -2.64
C ARG A 561 -10.04 9.30 -1.16
N TRP A 562 -10.24 10.58 -0.89
CA TRP A 562 -10.11 11.22 0.43
C TRP A 562 -11.43 11.78 0.96
N LEU A 563 -12.45 11.88 0.10
CA LEU A 563 -13.81 12.33 0.41
C LEU A 563 -14.75 11.12 0.56
N VAL A 564 -15.17 10.84 1.80
CA VAL A 564 -16.09 9.74 2.11
C VAL A 564 -17.52 10.27 2.20
N SER A 565 -18.48 9.54 1.62
CA SER A 565 -19.90 9.87 1.73
C SER A 565 -20.74 8.61 2.02
N PRO A 566 -21.95 8.73 2.57
CA PRO A 566 -22.83 7.58 2.79
C PRO A 566 -23.19 6.78 1.52
N ALA A 567 -23.02 7.36 0.32
CA ALA A 567 -23.34 6.75 -0.96
C ALA A 567 -22.13 6.24 -1.75
N ALA A 568 -20.92 6.73 -1.42
CA ALA A 568 -19.66 6.33 -2.03
C ALA A 568 -18.76 5.78 -0.92
N PRO A 569 -18.74 4.45 -0.72
CA PRO A 569 -18.01 3.84 0.39
C PRO A 569 -16.49 3.99 0.23
N GLU A 570 -15.81 3.62 1.31
CA GLU A 570 -14.35 3.58 1.41
C GLU A 570 -13.67 2.70 0.34
N TRP A 571 -12.34 2.77 0.22
CA TRP A 571 -11.55 1.90 -0.68
C TRP A 571 -11.85 0.42 -0.37
N PRO A 572 -12.55 -0.33 -1.23
CA PRO A 572 -12.90 -1.70 -0.88
C PRO A 572 -11.64 -2.58 -0.85
N PRO A 573 -11.60 -3.64 -0.02
CA PRO A 573 -10.59 -4.68 -0.18
C PRO A 573 -10.69 -5.28 -1.59
N ILE A 574 -9.60 -5.83 -2.10
CA ILE A 574 -9.63 -6.48 -3.42
C ILE A 574 -10.56 -7.71 -3.43
N GLU A 575 -11.43 -7.82 -4.44
CA GLU A 575 -12.37 -8.94 -4.63
C GLU A 575 -12.40 -9.51 -6.05
N GLY A 576 -12.48 -10.85 -6.19
CA GLY A 576 -12.75 -11.53 -7.45
C GLY A 576 -11.63 -11.49 -8.50
N GLN A 577 -10.39 -11.26 -8.09
CA GLN A 577 -9.24 -11.13 -8.99
C GLN A 577 -8.93 -12.45 -9.73
N LYS A 578 -8.38 -12.34 -10.93
CA LYS A 578 -7.67 -13.44 -11.62
C LYS A 578 -6.35 -13.72 -10.91
N SER A 579 -6.04 -14.99 -10.65
CA SER A 579 -4.70 -15.43 -10.27
C SER A 579 -3.78 -15.53 -11.49
N ILE A 580 -2.49 -15.68 -11.26
CA ILE A 580 -1.46 -15.94 -12.28
C ILE A 580 -1.19 -17.46 -12.37
N ALA A 581 -0.33 -17.88 -13.30
CA ALA A 581 0.06 -19.28 -13.41
C ALA A 581 0.84 -19.75 -12.15
N PRO A 582 0.76 -21.04 -11.76
CA PRO A 582 1.58 -21.61 -10.70
C PRO A 582 3.07 -21.36 -10.93
N LEU A 583 3.81 -21.15 -9.83
CA LEU A 583 5.24 -20.85 -9.86
C LEU A 583 6.08 -22.12 -9.79
N ASP A 584 7.01 -22.29 -10.73
CA ASP A 584 8.02 -23.35 -10.69
C ASP A 584 9.22 -23.00 -9.79
N GLN A 585 9.41 -21.72 -9.44
CA GLN A 585 10.50 -21.22 -8.61
C GLN A 585 10.08 -19.99 -7.79
N PRO A 586 10.72 -19.71 -6.63
CA PRO A 586 10.51 -18.48 -5.88
C PRO A 586 10.83 -17.23 -6.71
N ARG A 587 10.06 -16.16 -6.50
CA ARG A 587 10.24 -14.83 -7.13
C ARG A 587 10.15 -13.73 -6.09
N SER A 588 10.51 -12.48 -6.42
CA SER A 588 10.32 -11.40 -5.45
C SER A 588 8.83 -11.17 -5.18
N ALA A 589 8.47 -10.79 -3.96
CA ALA A 589 7.09 -10.46 -3.62
C ALA A 589 6.55 -9.29 -4.49
N ILE A 590 7.40 -8.32 -4.84
CA ILE A 590 7.04 -7.25 -5.78
C ILE A 590 6.67 -7.83 -7.16
N ASP A 591 7.49 -8.72 -7.75
CA ASP A 591 7.18 -9.32 -9.06
C ASP A 591 5.78 -9.92 -9.09
N LEU A 592 5.46 -10.71 -8.06
CA LEU A 592 4.20 -11.43 -7.96
C LEU A 592 3.03 -10.47 -7.77
N LEU A 593 3.16 -9.46 -6.90
CA LEU A 593 2.15 -8.43 -6.71
C LEU A 593 1.87 -7.67 -8.02
N VAL A 594 2.91 -7.34 -8.79
CA VAL A 594 2.76 -6.60 -10.05
C VAL A 594 2.20 -7.47 -11.17
N GLU A 595 2.57 -8.74 -11.25
CA GLU A 595 2.01 -9.66 -12.26
C GLU A 595 0.53 -9.96 -11.97
N ILE A 596 0.18 -10.21 -10.70
CA ILE A 596 -1.21 -10.41 -10.28
C ILE A 596 -2.02 -9.13 -10.49
N SER A 597 -1.49 -7.94 -10.16
CA SER A 597 -2.22 -6.70 -10.40
C SER A 597 -2.43 -6.43 -11.88
N GLN A 598 -1.42 -6.66 -12.73
CA GLN A 598 -1.50 -6.43 -14.18
C GLN A 598 -2.51 -7.37 -14.84
N ALA A 599 -2.59 -8.63 -14.41
CA ALA A 599 -3.63 -9.57 -14.83
C ALA A 599 -5.07 -9.07 -14.52
N ASN A 600 -5.19 -8.12 -13.59
CA ASN A 600 -6.43 -7.48 -13.15
C ASN A 600 -6.55 -6.00 -13.55
N GLY A 601 -5.67 -5.49 -14.41
CA GLY A 601 -5.71 -4.11 -14.89
C GLY A 601 -5.34 -3.06 -13.84
N ALA A 602 -4.50 -3.42 -12.86
CA ALA A 602 -4.08 -2.55 -11.76
C ALA A 602 -2.55 -2.54 -11.55
N LEU A 603 -2.05 -1.60 -10.74
CA LEU A 603 -0.66 -1.53 -10.27
C LEU A 603 -0.60 -1.30 -8.74
N PRO A 604 0.29 -2.00 -7.99
CA PRO A 604 0.39 -1.85 -6.55
C PRO A 604 1.27 -0.66 -6.12
N LEU A 605 0.74 0.13 -5.19
CA LEU A 605 1.45 1.12 -4.40
C LEU A 605 1.73 0.53 -3.02
N ILE A 606 2.99 0.20 -2.74
CA ILE A 606 3.40 -0.39 -1.46
C ILE A 606 3.76 0.73 -0.49
N ASN A 607 3.09 0.76 0.66
CA ASN A 607 3.45 1.62 1.77
C ASN A 607 4.68 1.06 2.51
N TRP A 608 5.88 1.45 2.08
CA TRP A 608 7.13 0.93 2.66
C TRP A 608 7.33 1.28 4.14
N SER A 609 6.69 2.32 4.67
CA SER A 609 6.74 2.62 6.11
C SER A 609 6.03 1.57 6.96
N ASP A 610 5.02 0.89 6.42
CA ASP A 610 4.40 -0.27 7.06
C ASP A 610 5.15 -1.57 6.73
N ALA A 611 5.58 -1.72 5.48
CA ALA A 611 6.09 -2.99 4.96
C ALA A 611 7.46 -3.38 5.54
N LEU A 612 8.39 -2.43 5.69
CA LEU A 612 9.77 -2.71 6.14
C LEU A 612 9.83 -3.15 7.62
N PRO A 613 9.15 -2.51 8.59
CA PRO A 613 9.09 -3.00 9.96
C PRO A 613 8.45 -4.39 10.10
N ARG A 614 7.69 -4.81 9.09
CA ARG A 614 6.99 -6.10 9.03
C ARG A 614 7.77 -7.17 8.27
N GLY A 615 9.01 -6.89 7.82
CA GLY A 615 9.88 -7.86 7.15
C GLY A 615 9.71 -7.97 5.63
N LEU A 616 8.84 -7.16 5.01
CA LEU A 616 8.69 -7.13 3.55
C LEU A 616 9.68 -6.12 2.95
N ALA A 617 10.72 -6.65 2.29
CA ALA A 617 11.69 -5.91 1.49
C ALA A 617 11.43 -6.08 -0.02
N PRO A 618 11.96 -5.21 -0.89
CA PRO A 618 11.86 -5.38 -2.35
C PRO A 618 12.47 -6.68 -2.87
N SER A 619 13.47 -7.20 -2.18
CA SER A 619 14.17 -8.45 -2.46
C SER A 619 13.55 -9.68 -1.77
N SER A 620 12.52 -9.52 -0.93
CA SER A 620 11.89 -10.64 -0.21
C SER A 620 11.34 -11.68 -1.19
N GLY A 621 11.91 -12.88 -1.17
CA GLY A 621 11.49 -14.00 -1.99
C GLY A 621 10.20 -14.63 -1.46
N ALA A 622 9.27 -14.93 -2.35
CA ALA A 622 8.03 -15.61 -2.04
C ALA A 622 7.70 -16.70 -3.07
N MET A 623 7.00 -17.73 -2.60
CA MET A 623 6.46 -18.81 -3.43
C MET A 623 5.07 -19.20 -2.89
N PRO A 624 4.07 -18.30 -2.98
CA PRO A 624 2.71 -18.60 -2.52
C PRO A 624 2.13 -19.77 -3.32
N TRP A 625 1.25 -20.54 -2.69
CA TRP A 625 0.46 -21.54 -3.41
C TRP A 625 -0.60 -20.84 -4.26
N LEU A 626 -0.51 -21.00 -5.59
CA LEU A 626 -1.36 -20.32 -6.58
C LEU A 626 -2.29 -21.26 -7.36
N ALA A 627 -2.15 -22.59 -7.18
CA ALA A 627 -3.01 -23.55 -7.86
C ALA A 627 -4.39 -23.56 -7.19
N GLU A 628 -5.44 -23.43 -8.01
CA GLU A 628 -6.85 -23.41 -7.60
C GLU A 628 -7.27 -22.21 -6.70
N THR A 629 -6.38 -21.24 -6.48
CA THR A 629 -6.70 -19.99 -5.77
C THR A 629 -7.15 -18.89 -6.73
N ASP A 630 -8.08 -18.04 -6.30
CA ASP A 630 -8.32 -16.76 -6.98
C ASP A 630 -7.18 -15.75 -6.69
N GLY A 631 -7.18 -14.62 -7.40
CA GLY A 631 -6.17 -13.59 -7.23
C GLY A 631 -6.26 -12.87 -5.87
N LYS A 632 -7.43 -12.85 -5.23
CA LYS A 632 -7.62 -12.30 -3.88
C LYS A 632 -6.86 -13.13 -2.87
N GLN A 633 -7.07 -14.45 -2.89
CA GLN A 633 -6.40 -15.40 -2.02
C GLN A 633 -4.91 -15.50 -2.35
N ALA A 634 -4.51 -15.38 -3.61
CA ALA A 634 -3.10 -15.29 -4.00
C ALA A 634 -2.39 -14.09 -3.35
N VAL A 635 -2.99 -12.89 -3.43
CA VAL A 635 -2.44 -11.67 -2.79
C VAL A 635 -2.51 -11.77 -1.26
N HIS A 636 -3.59 -12.32 -0.70
CA HIS A 636 -3.69 -12.59 0.73
C HIS A 636 -2.55 -13.51 1.21
N ASN A 637 -2.38 -14.68 0.59
CA ASN A 637 -1.32 -15.64 0.94
C ASN A 637 0.10 -15.04 0.82
N LEU A 638 0.27 -14.02 -0.03
CA LEU A 638 1.54 -13.33 -0.23
C LEU A 638 1.80 -12.22 0.81
N LEU A 639 0.75 -11.58 1.33
CA LEU A 639 0.82 -10.41 2.23
C LEU A 639 0.56 -10.74 3.71
N ASP A 640 -0.21 -11.79 4.00
CA ASP A 640 -0.60 -12.23 5.34
C ASP A 640 0.60 -12.57 6.26
N PRO A 641 1.70 -13.20 5.79
CA PRO A 641 2.91 -13.40 6.61
C PRO A 641 3.51 -12.10 7.14
N TYR A 642 3.31 -11.00 6.40
CA TYR A 642 3.75 -9.65 6.75
C TYR A 642 2.63 -8.84 7.43
N GLN A 643 1.44 -9.42 7.67
CA GLN A 643 0.24 -8.75 8.19
C GLN A 643 -0.17 -7.50 7.36
N LEU A 644 0.03 -7.57 6.05
CA LEU A 644 -0.38 -6.53 5.10
C LEU A 644 -1.66 -6.98 4.37
N LYS A 645 -2.45 -6.01 3.89
CA LYS A 645 -3.60 -6.25 3.02
C LYS A 645 -3.50 -5.36 1.77
N ALA A 646 -4.41 -5.58 0.81
CA ALA A 646 -4.50 -4.80 -0.41
C ALA A 646 -5.92 -4.23 -0.59
N TRP A 647 -6.00 -2.93 -0.87
CA TRP A 647 -7.24 -2.18 -1.07
C TRP A 647 -7.27 -1.53 -2.44
N ASN A 648 -8.44 -1.48 -3.07
CA ASN A 648 -8.63 -0.85 -4.36
C ASN A 648 -8.89 0.65 -4.18
N VAL A 649 -7.94 1.48 -4.60
CA VAL A 649 -8.00 2.95 -4.51
C VAL A 649 -8.79 3.57 -5.67
N GLY A 650 -9.21 2.74 -6.63
CA GLY A 650 -9.78 3.18 -7.90
C GLY A 650 -8.69 3.55 -8.93
N ASN A 651 -9.14 3.87 -10.15
CA ASN A 651 -8.29 4.20 -11.31
C ASN A 651 -7.24 3.13 -11.67
N GLY A 652 -7.39 1.87 -11.24
CA GLY A 652 -6.37 0.83 -11.47
C GLY A 652 -5.17 0.90 -10.52
N LEU A 653 -5.34 1.47 -9.33
CA LEU A 653 -4.32 1.46 -8.27
C LEU A 653 -4.77 0.58 -7.09
N TRP A 654 -3.88 -0.28 -6.62
CA TRP A 654 -4.04 -1.02 -5.36
C TRP A 654 -3.10 -0.44 -4.32
N TRP A 655 -3.59 0.00 -3.17
CA TRP A 655 -2.74 0.38 -2.05
C TRP A 655 -2.48 -0.85 -1.18
N ILE A 656 -1.22 -1.06 -0.81
CA ILE A 656 -0.77 -2.18 0.01
C ILE A 656 -0.13 -1.62 1.27
N GLY A 657 -0.62 -2.05 2.42
CA GLY A 657 -0.19 -1.55 3.72
C GLY A 657 -0.81 -2.35 4.85
N SER A 658 -0.66 -1.84 6.07
CA SER A 658 -1.25 -2.42 7.26
C SER A 658 -2.68 -1.93 7.47
N GLU A 659 -3.53 -2.78 8.06
CA GLU A 659 -4.92 -2.40 8.38
C GLU A 659 -4.98 -1.27 9.42
N THR A 660 -3.97 -1.19 10.29
CA THR A 660 -3.76 -0.09 11.24
C THR A 660 -3.57 1.25 10.54
N THR A 661 -2.65 1.32 9.57
CA THR A 661 -2.37 2.58 8.86
C THR A 661 -3.52 2.94 7.92
N TYR A 662 -4.21 1.95 7.35
CA TYR A 662 -5.46 2.16 6.63
C TYR A 662 -6.53 2.80 7.52
N ASP A 663 -6.85 2.20 8.68
CA ASP A 663 -7.90 2.69 9.57
C ASP A 663 -7.58 4.08 10.15
N VAL A 664 -6.33 4.32 10.53
CA VAL A 664 -5.87 5.58 11.12
C VAL A 664 -5.75 6.71 10.08
N SER A 665 -5.59 6.39 8.78
CA SER A 665 -5.49 7.40 7.73
C SER A 665 -6.71 8.31 7.70
N GLU A 666 -6.46 9.62 7.71
CA GLU A 666 -7.52 10.63 7.79
C GLU A 666 -8.26 10.79 6.46
N VAL A 667 -9.57 11.01 6.56
CA VAL A 667 -10.47 11.31 5.44
C VAL A 667 -11.45 12.41 5.81
N PHE A 668 -11.99 13.06 4.79
CA PHE A 668 -13.05 14.04 4.91
C PHE A 668 -14.40 13.37 4.67
N ALA A 669 -15.12 13.08 5.74
CA ALA A 669 -16.45 12.50 5.67
C ALA A 669 -17.52 13.60 5.77
N TYR A 670 -18.50 13.58 4.86
CA TYR A 670 -19.65 14.47 4.88
C TYR A 670 -20.98 13.69 4.88
N ALA A 671 -21.89 14.04 5.78
CA ALA A 671 -23.15 13.31 5.99
C ALA A 671 -24.30 14.26 6.38
N PRO A 672 -25.55 13.99 5.97
CA PRO A 672 -26.69 14.82 6.35
C PRO A 672 -26.96 14.76 7.86
N LEU A 673 -27.21 15.91 8.48
CA LEU A 673 -27.38 16.05 9.93
C LEU A 673 -28.65 16.87 10.24
N ASP A 674 -29.45 16.41 11.19
CA ASP A 674 -30.56 17.21 11.73
C ASP A 674 -30.01 18.35 12.61
N PRO A 675 -30.19 19.64 12.24
CA PRO A 675 -29.65 20.75 13.03
C PRO A 675 -30.14 20.75 14.48
N SER A 676 -31.35 20.25 14.75
CA SER A 676 -31.92 20.20 16.11
C SER A 676 -31.22 19.18 17.02
N LYS A 677 -30.58 18.17 16.44
CA LYS A 677 -29.85 17.11 17.16
C LYS A 677 -28.32 17.26 17.06
N SER A 678 -27.85 18.18 16.23
CA SER A 678 -26.43 18.38 15.92
C SER A 678 -25.53 18.37 17.15
N ARG A 679 -25.82 19.20 18.16
CA ARG A 679 -25.04 19.28 19.41
C ARG A 679 -24.97 17.94 20.15
N ALA A 680 -26.09 17.24 20.32
CA ALA A 680 -26.14 15.96 21.01
C ALA A 680 -25.38 14.85 20.24
N ILE A 681 -25.40 14.89 18.90
CA ILE A 681 -24.64 13.96 18.06
C ILE A 681 -23.13 14.26 18.15
N LEU A 682 -22.72 15.54 18.19
CA LEU A 682 -21.33 15.92 18.38
C LEU A 682 -20.80 15.61 19.79
N GLU A 683 -21.62 15.81 20.83
CA GLU A 683 -21.29 15.44 22.21
C GLU A 683 -21.16 13.91 22.36
N ARG A 684 -22.04 13.12 21.70
CA ARG A 684 -21.88 11.66 21.58
C ARG A 684 -20.60 11.29 20.85
N MET A 685 -20.33 11.88 19.69
CA MET A 685 -19.12 11.60 18.91
C MET A 685 -17.85 11.93 19.70
N ALA A 686 -17.85 12.99 20.51
CA ALA A 686 -16.73 13.31 21.40
C ALA A 686 -16.54 12.23 22.48
N ALA A 687 -17.63 11.83 23.15
CA ALA A 687 -17.59 10.77 24.16
C ALA A 687 -17.13 9.42 23.60
N SER A 688 -17.60 9.03 22.40
CA SER A 688 -17.19 7.78 21.74
C SER A 688 -15.76 7.79 21.21
N LEU A 689 -15.13 8.96 21.10
CA LEU A 689 -13.73 9.13 20.67
C LEU A 689 -12.77 9.45 21.84
N ASP A 690 -13.26 9.43 23.09
CA ASP A 690 -12.54 9.88 24.29
C ASP A 690 -11.99 11.32 24.17
N VAL A 691 -12.69 12.18 23.44
CA VAL A 691 -12.36 13.59 23.24
C VAL A 691 -13.10 14.44 24.29
N PRO A 692 -12.42 15.34 25.04
CA PRO A 692 -13.00 15.99 26.21
C PRO A 692 -14.16 16.95 25.91
N SER A 693 -14.34 17.40 24.66
CA SER A 693 -15.48 18.21 24.24
C SER A 693 -15.75 18.13 22.75
N ALA A 694 -17.00 18.40 22.36
CA ALA A 694 -17.40 18.54 20.96
C ALA A 694 -16.65 19.64 20.19
N ASP A 695 -16.07 20.62 20.89
CA ASP A 695 -15.31 21.72 20.28
C ASP A 695 -13.86 21.34 19.94
N ALA A 696 -13.33 20.29 20.56
CA ALA A 696 -12.01 19.72 20.26
C ALA A 696 -12.05 18.71 19.09
N LEU A 697 -13.24 18.37 18.58
CA LEU A 697 -13.38 17.55 17.39
C LEU A 697 -13.09 18.35 16.11
N HIS A 698 -12.41 17.73 15.15
CA HIS A 698 -12.26 18.25 13.78
C HIS A 698 -13.57 18.07 12.99
N VAL A 699 -14.59 18.83 13.39
CA VAL A 699 -15.96 18.80 12.83
C VAL A 699 -16.53 20.21 12.64
N ALA A 700 -17.28 20.37 11.55
CA ALA A 700 -18.03 21.58 11.21
C ALA A 700 -19.42 21.20 10.67
N VAL A 701 -20.45 21.98 10.96
CA VAL A 701 -21.81 21.75 10.45
C VAL A 701 -22.18 22.89 9.52
N ASP A 702 -22.37 22.59 8.24
CA ASP A 702 -22.70 23.61 7.23
C ASP A 702 -24.12 24.15 7.46
N PRO A 703 -24.30 25.46 7.76
CA PRO A 703 -25.62 26.04 7.98
C PRO A 703 -26.52 25.97 6.74
N THR A 704 -25.93 25.91 5.53
CA THR A 704 -26.67 25.95 4.26
C THR A 704 -27.16 24.56 3.85
N SER A 705 -26.26 23.58 3.73
CA SER A 705 -26.63 22.21 3.34
C SER A 705 -27.16 21.34 4.49
N LYS A 706 -26.96 21.75 5.76
CA LYS A 706 -27.25 20.94 6.96
C LYS A 706 -26.52 19.60 6.96
N HIS A 707 -25.29 19.58 6.47
CA HIS A 707 -24.41 18.41 6.56
C HIS A 707 -23.38 18.61 7.66
N LEU A 708 -23.09 17.53 8.38
CA LEU A 708 -21.85 17.36 9.12
C LEU A 708 -20.71 17.21 8.10
N ILE A 709 -19.62 17.93 8.34
CA ILE A 709 -18.33 17.78 7.66
C ILE A 709 -17.32 17.47 8.75
N SER A 710 -16.52 16.43 8.55
CA SER A 710 -15.57 15.93 9.56
C SER A 710 -14.28 15.50 8.91
N ARG A 711 -13.15 15.87 9.50
CA ARG A 711 -11.85 15.23 9.24
C ARG A 711 -11.65 14.21 10.33
N THR A 712 -11.57 12.94 9.97
CA THR A 712 -11.56 11.84 10.94
C THR A 712 -10.85 10.62 10.36
N PRO A 713 -10.27 9.75 11.20
CA PRO A 713 -9.78 8.45 10.74
C PRO A 713 -10.85 7.64 10.00
N ARG A 714 -10.43 6.89 8.99
CA ARG A 714 -11.30 6.04 8.16
C ARG A 714 -12.22 5.11 8.95
N PHE A 715 -11.71 4.48 10.02
CA PHE A 715 -12.53 3.58 10.83
C PHE A 715 -13.71 4.29 11.52
N ILE A 716 -13.59 5.59 11.82
CA ILE A 716 -14.67 6.42 12.34
C ILE A 716 -15.58 6.92 11.22
N ALA A 717 -15.02 7.29 10.06
CA ALA A 717 -15.79 7.71 8.90
C ALA A 717 -16.81 6.64 8.46
N ARG A 718 -16.43 5.35 8.49
CA ARG A 718 -17.33 4.20 8.27
C ARG A 718 -18.53 4.15 9.23
N GLN A 719 -18.38 4.71 10.43
CA GLN A 719 -19.33 4.60 11.54
C GLN A 719 -20.19 5.85 11.75
N ILE A 720 -19.91 6.95 11.04
CA ILE A 720 -20.75 8.16 11.04
C ILE A 720 -22.24 7.85 10.80
N PRO A 721 -22.64 6.94 9.89
CA PRO A 721 -24.05 6.54 9.73
C PRO A 721 -24.66 5.93 11.01
N LYS A 722 -23.90 5.12 11.77
CA LYS A 722 -24.30 4.56 13.08
C LYS A 722 -24.41 5.65 14.15
N LEU A 723 -23.54 6.67 14.11
CA LEU A 723 -23.55 7.78 15.08
C LEU A 723 -24.72 8.76 14.85
N ILE A 724 -25.06 9.04 13.59
CA ILE A 724 -26.13 9.95 13.19
C ILE A 724 -27.52 9.30 13.30
N THR A 725 -27.63 8.01 13.01
CA THR A 725 -28.91 7.26 13.04
C THR A 725 -29.01 6.50 14.37
N PRO A 726 -29.79 6.97 15.36
CA PRO A 726 -29.96 6.28 16.64
C PRO A 726 -30.84 5.04 16.54
#